data_AF-A0A8H4PEE5-F1
#
_entry.id   AF-A0A8H4PEE5-F1
#
_cell.length_a   1.000
_cell.length_b   1.000
_cell.length_c   1.000
_cell.angle_alpha   90.00
_cell.angle_beta   90.00
_cell.angle_gamma   90.00
#
_symmetry.space_group_name_H-M   'P 1'
#
loop_
_entity.id
_entity.type
_entity.pdbx_description
1 polymer ?
#
loop_
_entity_poly.entity_id
_entity_poly.type
_entity_poly.pdbx_seq_one_letter_code
_entity_poly.pdbx_strand_id
1 'polypeptide(L)'
;MPDKRNSHEEEQRRLRLYRERSYPLRPSSEFRKGNLERQRPGHRLELLQNILEMTFCRAFETLPGDVLAPFFGPGRPNYSNVGLNVMSPLVQGKNVPAIWRAKFLEYHLCSPDPDVSEFVDIRKNENIKRRNQQRQAAILLRRDYRRAIIQLATELEFDSSDSLSFAKQSRPSNLHDIDVKFQETEEALAAISQGPTLRQLCRPRGNHQALIGIIFGSDLMEVEYDGHAYKPLDGLELRGEDSLTWTTSFEEVGSGSGPTGFNPGSYEDKLLGRLNRSIIMESGLRVVVLCGLRAQTDIQRAFNHPLQEHQLSGPHHLILGNQIHEVWFLISGQAASRQTIEKLFIACPEPIITSYLKDASLMRSLRDVFGLVSTLTEVKLRSNCWTNHCFHAALVAQLYFEKRQRAVPLTTTSLGAVFRDWLYYRGFKDDADILELEKTAENLTKGIQIVRNILSVWARQGVHRTTRRRDDAVRADKRKVGANFKNYQEVQELFSRLYSERLDSIKSLTKTLGNSHLIGSASPDDEEPVEQPENDDVLLGHNEESLEKDPLTSLWLALPEDDDAHDIPQRGRSYGKSREKLSRMLTDNGVEIKAGLMMGKGANDNNNQAGLDPAQETWVRRSVQMALMDEEDLVEGDSASKKNCKFLDSSGTFKVLRLKGR
;
A
#
# COMPACT_ATOMS: atom_id res chain seq x y z
N MET A 1 52.87 -21.03 -23.21
CA MET A 1 51.93 -22.16 -23.24
C MET A 1 51.62 -22.54 -21.79
N PRO A 2 50.52 -22.07 -21.20
CA PRO A 2 50.22 -22.37 -19.80
C PRO A 2 49.77 -23.82 -19.64
N ASP A 3 50.17 -24.40 -18.52
CA ASP A 3 50.12 -25.82 -18.23
C ASP A 3 48.68 -26.31 -18.08
N LYS A 4 48.16 -26.97 -19.14
CA LYS A 4 46.77 -27.45 -19.23
C LYS A 4 46.41 -28.49 -18.17
N ARG A 5 47.38 -29.04 -17.43
CA ARG A 5 47.13 -30.03 -16.37
C ARG A 5 46.50 -29.44 -15.11
N ASN A 6 46.83 -28.20 -14.73
CA ASN A 6 46.26 -27.59 -13.53
C ASN A 6 44.79 -27.17 -13.70
N SER A 7 44.38 -26.80 -14.92
CA SER A 7 42.98 -26.44 -15.19
C SER A 7 42.03 -27.60 -14.95
N HIS A 8 42.43 -28.83 -15.31
CA HIS A 8 41.54 -29.96 -15.22
C HIS A 8 41.39 -30.47 -13.78
N GLU A 9 42.47 -30.44 -13.00
CA GLU A 9 42.41 -30.80 -11.58
C GLU A 9 41.61 -29.80 -10.76
N GLU A 10 41.71 -28.50 -11.05
CA GLU A 10 40.96 -27.46 -10.35
C GLU A 10 39.46 -27.51 -10.68
N GLU A 11 39.12 -27.86 -11.92
CA GLU A 11 37.74 -28.12 -12.35
C GLU A 11 37.17 -29.40 -11.72
N GLN A 12 37.94 -30.49 -11.64
CA GLN A 12 37.53 -31.69 -10.92
C GLN A 12 37.37 -31.45 -9.40
N ARG A 13 38.19 -30.58 -8.82
CA ARG A 13 38.10 -30.19 -7.39
C ARG A 13 36.85 -29.34 -7.14
N ARG A 14 36.50 -28.43 -8.06
CA ARG A 14 35.23 -27.68 -8.04
C ARG A 14 34.02 -28.60 -8.15
N LEU A 15 34.04 -29.59 -9.06
CA LEU A 15 32.95 -30.55 -9.23
C LEU A 15 32.75 -31.47 -8.02
N ARG A 16 33.82 -31.87 -7.32
CA ARG A 16 33.71 -32.63 -6.06
C ARG A 16 33.04 -31.80 -4.95
N LEU A 17 33.45 -30.55 -4.78
CA LEU A 17 32.84 -29.63 -3.79
C LEU A 17 31.36 -29.35 -4.07
N TYR A 18 30.94 -29.35 -5.34
CA TYR A 18 29.53 -29.25 -5.73
C TYR A 18 28.73 -30.52 -5.42
N ARG A 19 29.33 -31.70 -5.61
CA ARG A 19 28.71 -33.00 -5.31
C ARG A 19 28.48 -33.20 -3.81
N GLU A 20 29.40 -32.71 -2.97
CA GLU A 20 29.31 -32.81 -1.51
C GLU A 20 28.32 -31.82 -0.87
N ARG A 21 27.94 -30.73 -1.57
CA ARG A 21 26.95 -29.74 -1.09
C ARG A 21 25.52 -29.99 -1.59
N SER A 22 25.34 -30.97 -2.47
CA SER A 22 24.02 -31.34 -3.01
C SER A 22 23.34 -32.31 -2.04
N TYR A 23 22.49 -31.80 -1.15
CA TYR A 23 21.65 -32.65 -0.31
C TYR A 23 20.70 -33.47 -1.22
N PRO A 24 20.74 -34.81 -1.17
CA PRO A 24 19.68 -35.59 -1.80
C PRO A 24 18.38 -35.29 -1.06
N LEU A 25 17.35 -34.88 -1.80
CA LEU A 25 15.97 -34.91 -1.33
C LEU A 25 15.63 -36.35 -0.96
N ARG A 26 15.81 -36.72 0.31
CA ARG A 26 15.20 -37.96 0.83
C ARG A 26 13.68 -37.75 0.80
N PRO A 27 12.91 -38.70 0.25
CA PRO A 27 11.47 -38.72 0.48
C PRO A 27 11.25 -38.86 1.98
N SER A 28 10.61 -37.88 2.62
CA SER A 28 10.13 -38.04 3.99
C SER A 28 9.11 -39.17 3.99
N SER A 29 9.41 -40.25 4.70
CA SER A 29 8.52 -41.40 4.90
C SER A 29 7.42 -41.15 5.95
N GLU A 30 7.20 -39.89 6.35
CA GLU A 30 6.13 -39.51 7.28
C GLU A 30 4.91 -38.91 6.56
N PHE A 31 4.41 -39.59 5.52
CA PHE A 31 3.05 -39.36 5.03
C PHE A 31 2.05 -40.11 5.94
N ARG A 32 1.69 -39.50 7.08
CA ARG A 32 0.59 -39.98 7.93
C ARG A 32 -0.76 -39.79 7.23
N LYS A 33 -1.54 -40.87 7.17
CA LYS A 33 -2.87 -41.06 6.54
C LYS A 33 -4.02 -40.13 7.00
N GLY A 34 -3.78 -39.06 7.74
CA GLY A 34 -4.83 -38.31 8.45
C GLY A 34 -5.49 -37.13 7.70
N ASN A 35 -4.91 -36.64 6.60
CA ASN A 35 -5.33 -35.36 5.99
C ASN A 35 -5.72 -35.43 4.50
N LEU A 36 -5.81 -36.62 3.90
CA LEU A 36 -6.17 -36.73 2.49
C LEU A 36 -7.67 -36.49 2.22
N GLU A 37 -8.54 -36.62 3.22
CA GLU A 37 -10.00 -36.54 3.06
C GLU A 37 -10.58 -35.12 3.03
N ARG A 38 -9.79 -34.07 3.34
CA ARG A 38 -10.24 -32.66 3.32
C ARG A 38 -9.58 -31.80 2.25
N GLN A 39 -8.95 -32.40 1.24
CA GLN A 39 -8.45 -31.64 0.10
C GLN A 39 -9.60 -31.34 -0.86
N ARG A 40 -9.80 -30.06 -1.17
CA ARG A 40 -10.81 -29.56 -2.12
C ARG A 40 -10.73 -30.37 -3.43
N PRO A 41 -11.85 -30.74 -4.06
CA PRO A 41 -11.86 -31.49 -5.32
C PRO A 41 -10.96 -30.87 -6.40
N GLY A 42 -10.87 -29.54 -6.45
CA GLY A 42 -10.02 -28.82 -7.41
C GLY A 42 -8.51 -29.08 -7.25
N HIS A 43 -7.99 -29.23 -6.03
CA HIS A 43 -6.55 -29.42 -5.83
C HIS A 43 -6.03 -30.78 -6.31
N ARG A 44 -6.88 -31.81 -6.29
CA ARG A 44 -6.52 -33.13 -6.85
C ARG A 44 -6.42 -33.08 -8.37
N LEU A 45 -7.32 -32.33 -9.02
CA LEU A 45 -7.30 -32.12 -10.47
C LEU A 45 -6.09 -31.29 -10.90
N GLU A 46 -5.80 -30.20 -10.19
CA GLU A 46 -4.61 -29.36 -10.41
C GLU A 46 -3.31 -30.17 -10.27
N LEU A 47 -3.19 -30.99 -9.22
CA LEU A 47 -2.01 -31.82 -9.02
C LEU A 47 -1.83 -32.83 -10.16
N LEU A 48 -2.92 -33.48 -10.59
CA LEU A 48 -2.89 -34.42 -11.70
C LEU A 48 -2.48 -33.71 -13.00
N GLN A 49 -3.03 -32.52 -13.26
CA GLN A 49 -2.66 -31.69 -14.41
C GLN A 49 -1.17 -31.33 -14.37
N ASN A 50 -0.66 -30.90 -13.23
CA ASN A 50 0.76 -30.55 -13.06
C ASN A 50 1.68 -31.78 -13.24
N ILE A 51 1.26 -32.97 -12.82
CA ILE A 51 2.02 -34.22 -13.03
C ILE A 51 2.03 -34.60 -14.52
N LEU A 52 0.88 -34.49 -15.20
CA LEU A 52 0.77 -34.74 -16.63
C LEU A 52 1.65 -33.75 -17.43
N GLU A 53 1.58 -32.47 -17.09
CA GLU A 53 2.42 -31.44 -17.70
C GLU A 53 3.91 -31.72 -17.44
N MET A 54 4.30 -32.11 -16.23
CA MET A 54 5.69 -32.50 -15.92
C MET A 54 6.15 -33.71 -16.76
N THR A 55 5.25 -34.65 -17.03
CA THR A 55 5.52 -35.82 -17.88
C THR A 55 5.69 -35.40 -19.34
N PHE A 56 4.87 -34.48 -19.84
CA PHE A 56 5.05 -33.88 -21.16
C PHE A 56 6.36 -33.10 -21.27
N CYS A 57 6.72 -32.32 -20.25
CA CYS A 57 8.01 -31.64 -20.21
C CYS A 57 9.19 -32.61 -20.29
N ARG A 58 9.06 -33.81 -19.73
CA ARG A 58 10.08 -34.86 -19.87
C ARG A 58 10.11 -35.48 -21.27
N ALA A 59 8.94 -35.76 -21.85
CA ALA A 59 8.83 -36.41 -23.15
C ALA A 59 9.31 -35.51 -24.30
N PHE A 60 9.01 -34.21 -24.21
CA PHE A 60 9.38 -33.20 -25.21
C PHE A 60 10.60 -32.36 -24.80
N GLU A 61 11.20 -32.64 -23.65
CA GLU A 61 12.36 -31.94 -23.09
C GLU A 61 12.20 -30.41 -23.04
N THR A 62 10.99 -29.94 -22.74
CA THR A 62 10.67 -28.51 -22.70
C THR A 62 11.15 -27.81 -21.43
N LEU A 63 11.76 -28.55 -20.50
CA LEU A 63 12.44 -28.02 -19.30
C LEU A 63 13.94 -28.29 -19.39
N PRO A 64 14.79 -27.44 -18.77
CA PRO A 64 16.21 -27.73 -18.66
C PRO A 64 16.48 -29.07 -17.97
N GLY A 65 17.53 -29.75 -18.39
CA GLY A 65 17.95 -31.05 -17.88
C GLY A 65 18.23 -31.05 -16.38
N ASP A 66 18.76 -29.95 -15.85
CA ASP A 66 18.97 -29.76 -14.40
C ASP A 66 17.65 -29.71 -13.61
N VAL A 67 16.54 -29.36 -14.27
CA VAL A 67 15.19 -29.40 -13.69
C VAL A 67 14.57 -30.78 -13.84
N LEU A 68 14.82 -31.49 -14.95
CA LEU A 68 14.29 -32.83 -15.20
C LEU A 68 15.01 -33.93 -14.41
N ALA A 69 16.33 -33.82 -14.24
CA ALA A 69 17.18 -34.84 -13.64
C ALA A 69 16.81 -35.24 -12.20
N PRO A 70 16.40 -34.30 -11.32
CA PRO A 70 15.93 -34.66 -9.98
C PRO A 70 14.67 -35.54 -9.96
N PHE A 71 13.83 -35.47 -10.99
CA PHE A 71 12.55 -36.22 -11.05
C PHE A 71 12.65 -37.50 -11.89
N PHE A 72 13.40 -37.46 -12.99
CA PHE A 72 13.45 -38.56 -13.97
C PHE A 72 14.83 -39.21 -14.10
N GLY A 73 15.81 -38.76 -13.31
CA GLY A 73 17.20 -39.20 -13.40
C GLY A 73 17.98 -38.53 -14.54
N PRO A 74 19.29 -38.81 -14.66
CA PRO A 74 20.11 -38.26 -15.73
C PRO A 74 19.60 -38.72 -17.10
N GLY A 75 19.38 -37.77 -18.03
CA GLY A 75 18.91 -38.06 -19.39
C GLY A 75 19.95 -38.86 -20.16
N ARG A 76 19.52 -39.85 -20.96
CA ARG A 76 20.43 -40.64 -21.81
C ARG A 76 20.28 -40.21 -23.29
N PRO A 77 21.37 -39.85 -23.99
CA PRO A 77 22.74 -39.63 -23.50
C PRO A 77 22.93 -38.28 -22.78
N ASN A 78 22.03 -37.31 -22.94
CA ASN A 78 21.87 -36.08 -22.16
C ASN A 78 20.50 -35.46 -22.50
N TYR A 79 19.93 -34.63 -21.62
CA TYR A 79 18.80 -33.79 -22.00
C TYR A 79 19.25 -32.72 -23.02
N SER A 80 18.38 -32.36 -23.95
CA SER A 80 18.66 -31.36 -25.00
C SER A 80 18.91 -29.96 -24.46
N ASN A 81 18.34 -29.61 -23.30
CA ASN A 81 18.45 -28.29 -22.66
C ASN A 81 17.95 -27.11 -23.51
N VAL A 82 17.11 -27.35 -24.53
CA VAL A 82 16.55 -26.31 -25.41
C VAL A 82 15.13 -25.87 -25.01
N GLY A 83 14.69 -26.28 -23.82
CA GLY A 83 13.34 -26.01 -23.34
C GLY A 83 13.12 -24.56 -22.91
N LEU A 84 12.02 -23.94 -23.36
CA LEU A 84 11.60 -22.58 -22.99
C LEU A 84 10.90 -22.49 -21.63
N ASN A 85 10.49 -23.61 -21.04
CA ASN A 85 9.84 -23.56 -19.73
C ASN A 85 10.88 -23.27 -18.66
N VAL A 86 10.69 -22.16 -17.96
CA VAL A 86 11.58 -21.73 -16.88
C VAL A 86 11.36 -22.54 -15.61
N MET A 87 10.15 -23.03 -15.37
CA MET A 87 9.76 -23.53 -14.05
C MET A 87 9.01 -24.86 -14.15
N SER A 88 9.27 -25.78 -13.21
CA SER A 88 8.56 -27.05 -13.14
C SER A 88 7.04 -26.82 -12.97
N PRO A 89 6.17 -27.50 -13.74
CA PRO A 89 4.73 -27.48 -13.55
C PRO A 89 4.29 -27.81 -12.12
N LEU A 90 5.06 -28.61 -11.39
CA LEU A 90 4.77 -29.02 -10.01
C LEU A 90 4.81 -27.87 -8.99
N VAL A 91 5.40 -26.74 -9.38
CA VAL A 91 5.42 -25.51 -8.58
C VAL A 91 4.56 -24.39 -9.18
N GLN A 92 3.87 -24.64 -10.29
CA GLN A 92 2.85 -23.71 -10.79
C GLN A 92 1.71 -23.59 -9.77
N GLY A 93 1.15 -22.38 -9.66
CA GLY A 93 0.17 -22.03 -8.64
C GLY A 93 0.74 -21.91 -7.21
N LYS A 94 2.02 -22.24 -6.99
CA LYS A 94 2.71 -22.04 -5.71
C LYS A 94 3.58 -20.79 -5.76
N ASN A 95 3.76 -20.12 -4.61
CA ASN A 95 4.69 -19.00 -4.58
C ASN A 95 6.14 -19.50 -4.56
N VAL A 96 6.84 -19.34 -5.68
CA VAL A 96 8.25 -19.72 -5.81
C VAL A 96 9.14 -18.54 -5.40
N PRO A 97 10.01 -18.71 -4.37
CA PRO A 97 10.88 -17.63 -3.90
C PRO A 97 11.77 -17.07 -5.02
N ALA A 98 12.12 -15.79 -4.93
CA ALA A 98 12.85 -15.10 -6.01
C ALA A 98 14.19 -15.77 -6.34
N ILE A 99 14.88 -16.32 -5.33
CA ILE A 99 16.14 -17.06 -5.52
C ILE A 99 15.96 -18.31 -6.38
N TRP A 100 14.85 -19.04 -6.22
CA TRP A 100 14.54 -20.20 -7.05
C TRP A 100 14.19 -19.77 -8.47
N ARG A 101 13.42 -18.68 -8.63
CA ARG A 101 13.13 -18.10 -9.96
C ARG A 101 14.42 -17.67 -10.68
N ALA A 102 15.36 -17.06 -9.95
CA ALA A 102 16.67 -16.69 -10.50
C ALA A 102 17.46 -17.93 -10.94
N LYS A 103 17.52 -18.97 -10.10
CA LYS A 103 18.18 -20.24 -10.43
C LYS A 103 17.58 -20.90 -11.67
N PHE A 104 16.26 -20.86 -11.80
CA PHE A 104 15.56 -21.39 -12.97
C PHE A 104 15.88 -20.60 -14.26
N LEU A 105 16.07 -19.28 -14.15
CA LEU A 105 16.55 -18.45 -15.26
C LEU A 105 18.02 -18.74 -15.62
N GLU A 106 18.87 -19.05 -14.63
CA GLU A 106 20.27 -19.44 -14.89
C GLU A 106 20.36 -20.67 -15.80
N TYR A 107 19.40 -21.60 -15.71
CA TYR A 107 19.38 -22.77 -16.60
C TYR A 107 19.15 -22.41 -18.07
N HIS A 108 18.47 -21.30 -18.38
CA HIS A 108 18.32 -20.84 -19.77
C HIS A 108 19.63 -20.32 -20.34
N LEU A 109 20.47 -19.69 -19.50
CA LEU A 109 21.81 -19.23 -19.92
C LEU A 109 22.74 -20.39 -20.31
N CYS A 110 22.44 -21.60 -19.84
CA CYS A 110 23.18 -22.82 -20.18
C CYS A 110 22.57 -23.57 -21.38
N SER A 111 21.49 -23.05 -21.99
CA SER A 111 20.91 -23.66 -23.19
C SER A 111 21.90 -23.61 -24.35
N PRO A 112 22.04 -24.70 -25.14
CA PRO A 112 22.81 -24.68 -26.37
C PRO A 112 22.11 -23.92 -27.50
N ASP A 113 20.81 -23.62 -27.34
CA ASP A 113 20.04 -22.80 -28.28
C ASP A 113 20.29 -21.31 -28.00
N PRO A 114 20.83 -20.55 -28.99
CA PRO A 114 21.09 -19.12 -28.84
C PRO A 114 19.82 -18.32 -28.54
N ASP A 115 18.67 -18.68 -29.11
CA ASP A 115 17.42 -17.95 -28.90
C ASP A 115 16.92 -18.12 -27.46
N VAL A 116 17.06 -19.33 -26.90
CA VAL A 116 16.67 -19.64 -25.50
C VAL A 116 17.63 -19.00 -24.50
N SER A 117 18.93 -18.97 -24.80
CA SER A 117 19.93 -18.34 -23.93
C SER A 117 19.83 -16.81 -23.96
N GLU A 118 19.61 -16.21 -25.13
CA GLU A 118 19.40 -14.77 -25.30
C GLU A 118 18.05 -14.31 -24.71
N PHE A 119 17.05 -15.19 -24.66
CA PHE A 119 15.73 -14.89 -24.08
C PHE A 119 15.81 -14.32 -22.65
N VAL A 120 16.80 -14.74 -21.83
CA VAL A 120 17.00 -14.21 -20.49
C VAL A 120 17.33 -12.72 -20.53
N ASP A 121 18.24 -12.32 -21.42
CA ASP A 121 18.67 -10.94 -21.57
C ASP A 121 17.61 -10.09 -22.28
N ILE A 122 16.94 -10.61 -23.30
CA ILE A 122 15.79 -9.95 -23.96
C ILE A 122 14.71 -9.68 -22.92
N ARG A 123 14.29 -10.69 -22.16
CA ARG A 123 13.26 -10.54 -21.15
C ARG A 123 13.69 -9.61 -20.02
N LYS A 124 14.97 -9.64 -19.63
CA LYS A 124 15.53 -8.68 -18.67
C LYS A 124 15.46 -7.26 -19.21
N ASN A 125 15.84 -7.03 -20.47
CA ASN A 125 15.80 -5.74 -21.14
C ASN A 125 14.37 -5.24 -21.35
N GLU A 126 13.44 -6.11 -21.75
CA GLU A 126 12.01 -5.79 -21.84
C GLU A 126 11.43 -5.46 -20.46
N ASN A 127 11.77 -6.23 -19.43
CA ASN A 127 11.37 -5.91 -18.06
C ASN A 127 11.95 -4.57 -17.61
N ILE A 128 13.19 -4.25 -17.95
CA ILE A 128 13.78 -2.94 -17.69
C ILE A 128 13.02 -1.87 -18.48
N LYS A 129 12.76 -2.03 -19.78
CA LYS A 129 11.98 -1.09 -20.60
C LYS A 129 10.58 -0.87 -20.02
N ARG A 130 9.87 -1.94 -19.67
CA ARG A 130 8.54 -1.90 -19.05
C ARG A 130 8.59 -1.23 -17.70
N ARG A 131 9.58 -1.55 -16.85
CA ARG A 131 9.82 -0.84 -15.58
C ARG A 131 10.07 0.64 -15.83
N ASN A 132 10.85 0.98 -16.86
CA ASN A 132 11.22 2.35 -17.21
C ASN A 132 10.01 3.15 -17.71
N GLN A 133 9.15 2.54 -18.53
CA GLN A 133 7.87 3.11 -18.93
C GLN A 133 6.92 3.28 -17.73
N GLN A 134 6.99 2.37 -16.76
CA GLN A 134 6.24 2.46 -15.51
C GLN A 134 6.85 3.44 -14.47
N ARG A 135 7.99 4.10 -14.76
CA ARG A 135 8.67 5.03 -13.82
C ARG A 135 7.89 6.32 -13.58
N GLN A 136 7.01 6.72 -14.49
CA GLN A 136 6.28 7.99 -14.39
C GLN A 136 4.91 7.79 -13.73
N ALA A 137 4.84 7.12 -12.58
CA ALA A 137 3.64 7.22 -11.77
C ALA A 137 3.60 8.62 -11.18
N ALA A 138 2.89 9.54 -11.84
CA ALA A 138 2.68 10.89 -11.35
C ALA A 138 2.16 10.82 -9.90
N ILE A 139 2.80 11.58 -9.00
CA ILE A 139 2.26 11.78 -7.65
C ILE A 139 0.94 12.51 -7.85
N LEU A 140 -0.15 11.86 -7.48
CA LEU A 140 -1.47 12.46 -7.53
C LEU A 140 -1.66 13.30 -6.28
N LEU A 141 -1.90 14.60 -6.49
CA LEU A 141 -2.30 15.52 -5.45
C LEU A 141 -3.83 15.51 -5.33
N ARG A 142 -4.37 16.01 -4.22
CA ARG A 142 -5.83 16.16 -4.00
C ARG A 142 -6.55 16.79 -5.20
N ARG A 143 -5.97 17.83 -5.79
CA ARG A 143 -6.54 18.49 -6.98
C ARG A 143 -6.59 17.60 -8.22
N ASP A 144 -5.65 16.66 -8.38
CA ASP A 144 -5.57 15.80 -9.55
C ASP A 144 -6.70 14.77 -9.48
N TYR A 145 -6.97 14.23 -8.28
CA TYR A 145 -8.15 13.42 -8.01
C TYR A 145 -9.47 14.18 -8.29
N ARG A 146 -9.60 15.43 -7.79
CA ARG A 146 -10.79 16.27 -8.06
C ARG A 146 -10.96 16.56 -9.55
N ARG A 147 -9.87 16.91 -10.24
CA ARG A 147 -9.91 17.18 -11.68
C ARG A 147 -10.35 15.93 -12.45
N ALA A 148 -9.77 14.77 -12.14
CA ALA A 148 -10.10 13.52 -12.83
C ALA A 148 -11.60 13.18 -12.69
N ILE A 149 -12.18 13.32 -11.49
CA ILE A 149 -13.61 13.02 -11.30
C ILE A 149 -14.53 14.07 -11.94
N ILE A 150 -14.18 15.36 -11.89
CA ILE A 150 -14.97 16.43 -12.52
C ILE A 150 -14.95 16.26 -14.04
N GLN A 151 -13.77 15.95 -14.60
CA GLN A 151 -13.63 15.69 -16.02
C GLN A 151 -14.49 14.50 -16.44
N LEU A 152 -14.40 13.37 -15.73
CA LEU A 152 -15.23 12.21 -16.01
C LEU A 152 -16.73 12.50 -15.90
N ALA A 153 -17.15 13.24 -14.86
CA ALA A 153 -18.56 13.63 -14.70
C ALA A 153 -19.04 14.54 -15.83
N THR A 154 -18.18 15.44 -16.32
CA THR A 154 -18.48 16.35 -17.43
C THR A 154 -18.59 15.59 -18.75
N GLU A 155 -17.69 14.63 -19.00
CA GLU A 155 -17.74 13.74 -20.19
C GLU A 155 -19.03 12.91 -20.24
N LEU A 156 -19.62 12.62 -19.07
CA LEU A 156 -20.87 11.89 -18.91
C LEU A 156 -22.11 12.79 -18.81
N GLU A 157 -21.95 14.10 -19.02
CA GLU A 157 -23.02 15.11 -18.97
C GLU A 157 -23.76 15.18 -17.62
N PHE A 158 -23.12 14.76 -16.53
CA PHE A 158 -23.66 14.93 -15.17
C PHE A 158 -23.45 16.36 -14.68
N ASP A 159 -24.38 16.87 -13.86
CA ASP A 159 -24.24 18.21 -13.28
C ASP A 159 -23.13 18.22 -12.22
N SER A 160 -21.91 18.52 -12.66
CA SER A 160 -20.71 18.49 -11.82
C SER A 160 -20.64 19.66 -10.84
N SER A 161 -21.41 20.74 -11.08
CA SER A 161 -21.28 22.02 -10.40
C SER A 161 -21.84 22.03 -8.97
N ASP A 162 -22.98 21.36 -8.76
CA ASP A 162 -23.57 21.17 -7.42
C ASP A 162 -23.31 19.75 -6.86
N SER A 163 -23.23 18.73 -7.72
CA SER A 163 -23.33 17.34 -7.28
C SER A 163 -22.08 16.75 -6.64
N LEU A 164 -20.90 17.29 -6.94
CA LEU A 164 -19.64 16.93 -6.24
C LEU A 164 -19.40 17.82 -5.02
N SER A 165 -20.17 18.90 -4.86
CA SER A 165 -20.23 19.68 -3.63
C SER A 165 -21.17 18.96 -2.65
N PHE A 166 -20.73 17.80 -2.16
CA PHE A 166 -21.52 16.92 -1.28
C PHE A 166 -21.95 17.54 0.08
N ALA A 167 -21.80 18.85 0.25
CA ALA A 167 -22.03 19.62 1.48
C ALA A 167 -23.49 19.67 1.95
N LYS A 168 -24.48 19.26 1.14
CA LYS A 168 -25.91 19.49 1.44
C LYS A 168 -26.80 18.23 1.45
N GLN A 169 -26.25 17.02 1.55
CA GLN A 169 -27.14 15.86 1.76
C GLN A 169 -27.82 15.96 3.14
N SER A 170 -29.15 15.99 3.13
CA SER A 170 -29.99 15.89 4.31
C SER A 170 -29.65 14.60 5.05
N ARG A 171 -29.40 14.70 6.36
CA ARG A 171 -29.11 13.54 7.20
C ARG A 171 -30.25 12.51 7.04
N PRO A 172 -29.94 11.22 6.81
CA PRO A 172 -30.97 10.19 6.79
C PRO A 172 -31.65 10.15 8.16
N SER A 173 -32.98 10.29 8.16
CA SER A 173 -33.76 10.53 9.37
C SER A 173 -33.94 9.30 10.26
N ASN A 174 -33.73 8.08 9.74
CA ASN A 174 -34.24 6.85 10.38
C ASN A 174 -33.17 5.74 10.52
N LEU A 175 -32.27 5.86 11.49
CA LEU A 175 -31.35 4.77 11.89
C LEU A 175 -32.08 3.49 12.34
N HIS A 176 -33.29 3.61 12.89
CA HIS A 176 -34.08 2.49 13.39
C HIS A 176 -34.48 1.50 12.28
N ASP A 177 -34.44 1.92 11.01
CA ASP A 177 -34.87 1.12 9.86
C ASP A 177 -33.86 0.02 9.51
N ILE A 178 -32.56 0.26 9.68
CA ILE A 178 -31.52 -0.70 9.26
C ILE A 178 -31.56 -1.97 10.11
N ASP A 179 -31.70 -1.84 11.44
CA ASP A 179 -31.73 -3.00 12.33
C ASP A 179 -32.95 -3.89 12.09
N VAL A 180 -34.10 -3.28 11.76
CA VAL A 180 -35.33 -3.98 11.39
C VAL A 180 -35.09 -4.78 10.11
N LYS A 181 -34.46 -4.19 9.08
CA LYS A 181 -34.14 -4.89 7.84
C LYS A 181 -33.19 -6.06 8.01
N PHE A 182 -32.23 -5.96 8.94
CA PHE A 182 -31.39 -7.10 9.29
C PHE A 182 -32.22 -8.24 9.87
N GLN A 183 -33.10 -7.92 10.84
CA GLN A 183 -33.97 -8.91 11.46
C GLN A 183 -34.89 -9.57 10.42
N GLU A 184 -35.54 -8.80 9.56
CA GLU A 184 -36.38 -9.31 8.47
C GLU A 184 -35.59 -10.22 7.51
N THR A 185 -34.35 -9.86 7.21
CA THR A 185 -33.48 -10.66 6.33
C THR A 185 -33.06 -11.97 7.01
N GLU A 186 -32.70 -11.93 8.30
CA GLU A 186 -32.35 -13.11 9.10
C GLU A 186 -33.55 -14.07 9.20
N GLU A 187 -34.75 -13.56 9.47
CA GLU A 187 -35.99 -14.34 9.51
C GLU A 187 -36.32 -14.98 8.15
N ALA A 188 -36.14 -14.23 7.05
CA ALA A 188 -36.35 -14.75 5.70
C ALA A 188 -35.31 -15.83 5.31
N LEU A 189 -34.05 -15.68 5.71
CA LEU A 189 -33.00 -16.68 5.49
C LEU A 189 -33.24 -17.94 6.32
N ALA A 190 -33.71 -17.77 7.57
CA ALA A 190 -34.08 -18.87 8.45
C ALA A 190 -35.23 -19.71 7.87
N ALA A 191 -36.22 -19.07 7.24
CA ALA A 191 -37.35 -19.77 6.63
C ALA A 191 -36.95 -20.68 5.46
N ILE A 192 -35.81 -20.41 4.81
CA ILE A 192 -35.34 -21.15 3.61
C ILE A 192 -34.29 -22.20 3.98
N SER A 193 -33.53 -21.94 5.04
CA SER A 193 -32.51 -22.85 5.54
C SER A 193 -33.18 -24.02 6.27
N GLN A 194 -33.22 -25.21 5.67
CA GLN A 194 -33.74 -26.43 6.31
C GLN A 194 -32.82 -26.96 7.46
N GLY A 195 -31.88 -26.15 7.95
CA GLY A 195 -30.89 -26.51 8.95
C GLY A 195 -31.20 -25.92 10.34
N PRO A 196 -30.78 -26.58 11.44
CA PRO A 196 -31.09 -26.15 12.81
C PRO A 196 -30.30 -24.92 13.30
N THR A 197 -29.33 -24.44 12.54
CA THR A 197 -28.52 -23.26 12.89
C THR A 197 -29.00 -22.04 12.13
N LEU A 198 -29.62 -21.10 12.85
CA LEU A 198 -29.88 -19.74 12.36
C LEU A 198 -28.54 -19.09 11.99
N ARG A 199 -28.42 -18.71 10.72
CA ARG A 199 -27.28 -17.92 10.23
C ARG A 199 -27.46 -16.49 10.74
N GLN A 200 -26.72 -16.12 11.77
CA GLN A 200 -26.69 -14.74 12.26
C GLN A 200 -25.87 -13.88 11.29
N LEU A 201 -26.44 -12.77 10.83
CA LEU A 201 -25.76 -11.82 9.96
C LEU A 201 -24.92 -10.86 10.81
N CYS A 202 -23.67 -10.65 10.41
CA CYS A 202 -22.80 -9.64 10.99
C CYS A 202 -23.26 -8.25 10.55
N ARG A 203 -23.59 -7.40 11.52
CA ARG A 203 -23.91 -5.99 11.27
C ARG A 203 -22.68 -5.24 10.74
N PRO A 204 -22.86 -4.17 9.94
CA PRO A 204 -21.77 -3.31 9.52
C PRO A 204 -21.07 -2.68 10.72
N ARG A 205 -19.74 -2.56 10.65
CA ARG A 205 -18.92 -1.93 11.67
C ARG A 205 -18.69 -0.47 11.32
N GLY A 206 -18.97 0.45 12.24
CA GLY A 206 -18.69 1.87 12.09
C GLY A 206 -19.92 2.76 12.28
N ASN A 207 -19.96 3.90 11.59
CA ASN A 207 -21.01 4.90 11.73
C ASN A 207 -21.86 4.98 10.46
N HIS A 208 -23.19 4.86 10.57
CA HIS A 208 -24.10 4.98 9.43
C HIS A 208 -24.13 6.39 8.82
N GLN A 209 -23.67 7.41 9.55
CA GLN A 209 -23.51 8.78 9.04
C GLN A 209 -22.12 9.03 8.42
N ALA A 210 -21.25 8.02 8.40
CA ALA A 210 -19.95 8.13 7.78
C ALA A 210 -20.07 8.42 6.27
N LEU A 211 -19.07 9.10 5.74
CA LEU A 211 -19.00 9.45 4.32
C LEU A 211 -18.37 8.35 3.47
N ILE A 212 -17.70 7.37 4.11
CA ILE A 212 -16.95 6.30 3.44
C ILE A 212 -17.61 4.96 3.74
N GLY A 213 -18.05 4.25 2.69
CA GLY A 213 -18.43 2.85 2.77
C GLY A 213 -17.31 1.97 2.26
N ILE A 214 -17.01 0.86 2.93
CA ILE A 214 -16.03 -0.13 2.44
C ILE A 214 -16.66 -1.51 2.49
N ILE A 215 -16.79 -2.15 1.33
CA ILE A 215 -17.49 -3.41 1.15
C ILE A 215 -16.50 -4.47 0.69
N PHE A 216 -16.41 -5.57 1.43
CA PHE A 216 -15.48 -6.66 1.16
C PHE A 216 -16.16 -7.84 0.47
N GLY A 217 -15.47 -8.41 -0.52
CA GLY A 217 -15.89 -9.63 -1.19
C GLY A 217 -15.56 -10.91 -0.40
N SER A 218 -14.46 -10.91 0.36
CA SER A 218 -14.07 -12.02 1.23
C SER A 218 -14.34 -11.71 2.71
N ASP A 219 -14.52 -12.78 3.46
CA ASP A 219 -14.49 -12.86 4.92
C ASP A 219 -13.08 -12.70 5.54
N LEU A 220 -12.03 -12.53 4.72
CA LEU A 220 -10.63 -12.40 5.15
C LEU A 220 -10.28 -11.00 5.65
N MET A 221 -11.12 -10.48 6.54
CA MET A 221 -11.00 -9.15 7.14
C MET A 221 -10.11 -9.12 8.38
N GLU A 222 -9.73 -10.29 8.90
CA GLU A 222 -8.86 -10.41 10.05
C GLU A 222 -8.00 -11.66 9.87
N VAL A 223 -6.69 -11.47 9.85
CA VAL A 223 -5.74 -12.58 9.82
C VAL A 223 -5.11 -12.66 11.19
N GLU A 224 -5.41 -13.73 11.93
CA GLU A 224 -4.69 -14.02 13.16
C GLU A 224 -3.35 -14.67 12.82
N TYR A 225 -2.27 -14.08 13.32
CA TYR A 225 -0.92 -14.63 13.17
C TYR A 225 -0.13 -14.37 14.45
N ASP A 226 0.46 -15.42 15.02
CA ASP A 226 1.23 -15.36 16.27
C ASP A 226 0.42 -14.76 17.45
N GLY A 227 -0.88 -15.08 17.51
CA GLY A 227 -1.81 -14.57 18.53
C GLY A 227 -2.16 -13.08 18.38
N HIS A 228 -1.75 -12.45 17.28
CA HIS A 228 -2.12 -11.08 16.94
C HIS A 228 -3.08 -11.07 15.76
N ALA A 229 -4.23 -10.42 15.96
CA ALA A 229 -5.20 -10.20 14.91
C ALA A 229 -4.82 -8.93 14.12
N TYR A 230 -4.68 -9.08 12.80
CA TYR A 230 -4.32 -7.98 11.91
C TYR A 230 -5.51 -7.65 11.01
N LYS A 231 -5.91 -6.38 11.00
CA LYS A 231 -6.98 -5.89 10.14
C LYS A 231 -6.38 -5.12 8.96
N PRO A 232 -6.79 -5.43 7.71
CA PRO A 232 -6.31 -4.77 6.49
C PRO A 232 -6.33 -3.24 6.49
N LEU A 233 -7.27 -2.65 7.21
CA LEU A 233 -7.56 -1.21 7.20
C LEU A 233 -6.84 -0.43 8.31
N ASP A 234 -6.21 -1.08 9.29
CA ASP A 234 -5.63 -0.39 10.45
C ASP A 234 -4.59 0.67 10.05
N GLY A 235 -3.84 0.42 8.97
CA GLY A 235 -2.84 1.36 8.46
C GLY A 235 -3.40 2.65 7.87
N LEU A 236 -4.69 2.70 7.52
CA LEU A 236 -5.32 3.90 6.96
C LEU A 236 -5.61 4.99 7.99
N GLU A 237 -5.52 4.66 9.29
CA GLU A 237 -6.02 5.49 10.40
C GLU A 237 -7.51 5.80 10.32
N LEU A 238 -8.30 4.91 9.72
CA LEU A 238 -9.75 5.01 9.73
C LEU A 238 -10.28 4.91 11.16
N ARG A 239 -10.98 5.94 11.62
CA ARG A 239 -11.73 5.86 12.87
C ARG A 239 -13.09 5.22 12.58
N GLY A 240 -13.68 4.60 13.61
CA GLY A 240 -15.02 4.02 13.48
C GLY A 240 -16.11 5.05 13.13
N GLU A 241 -15.86 6.34 13.41
CA GLU A 241 -16.76 7.44 13.04
C GLU A 241 -16.66 7.83 11.55
N ASP A 242 -15.52 7.52 10.91
CA ASP A 242 -15.19 7.99 9.56
C ASP A 242 -15.68 7.04 8.45
N SER A 243 -15.97 5.78 8.79
CA SER A 243 -16.37 4.76 7.81
C SER A 243 -17.47 3.82 8.32
N LEU A 244 -18.13 3.18 7.37
CA LEU A 244 -19.01 2.03 7.56
C LEU A 244 -18.44 0.86 6.76
N THR A 245 -18.18 -0.28 7.41
CA THR A 245 -17.46 -1.41 6.80
C THR A 245 -18.21 -2.73 6.99
N TRP A 246 -18.34 -3.54 5.93
CA TRP A 246 -19.01 -4.85 5.98
C TRP A 246 -18.61 -5.76 4.82
N THR A 247 -18.99 -7.04 4.89
CA THR A 247 -18.83 -8.02 3.80
C THR A 247 -20.12 -8.11 2.99
N THR A 248 -20.06 -8.38 1.68
CA THR A 248 -21.31 -8.49 0.88
C THR A 248 -22.24 -9.59 1.36
N SER A 249 -21.69 -10.64 1.99
CA SER A 249 -22.44 -11.75 2.57
C SER A 249 -22.92 -11.52 4.00
N PHE A 250 -22.51 -10.42 4.64
CA PHE A 250 -22.68 -10.17 6.09
C PHE A 250 -22.24 -11.36 6.95
N GLU A 251 -21.26 -12.14 6.50
CA GLU A 251 -20.67 -13.21 7.31
C GLU A 251 -19.69 -12.63 8.32
N GLU A 252 -19.61 -13.25 9.49
CA GLU A 252 -18.59 -12.90 10.47
C GLU A 252 -17.20 -13.21 9.90
N VAL A 253 -16.31 -12.23 10.07
CA VAL A 253 -14.93 -12.28 9.66
C VAL A 253 -14.22 -13.46 10.32
N GLY A 254 -13.55 -14.30 9.54
CA GLY A 254 -12.77 -15.43 10.09
C GLY A 254 -13.61 -16.63 10.52
N SER A 255 -14.90 -16.68 10.17
CA SER A 255 -15.79 -17.84 10.45
C SER A 255 -15.26 -19.17 9.90
N GLY A 256 -14.29 -19.16 8.98
CA GLY A 256 -13.66 -20.35 8.43
C GLY A 256 -14.59 -21.17 7.54
N SER A 257 -15.87 -20.79 7.45
CA SER A 257 -16.79 -21.12 6.38
C SER A 257 -16.25 -20.46 5.12
N GLY A 258 -15.26 -21.09 4.49
CA GLY A 258 -14.80 -20.68 3.16
C GLY A 258 -16.01 -20.45 2.27
N PRO A 259 -15.94 -19.48 1.34
CA PRO A 259 -17.10 -18.86 0.71
C PRO A 259 -18.16 -19.91 0.42
N THR A 260 -19.21 -19.96 1.24
CA THR A 260 -20.25 -20.97 1.12
C THR A 260 -20.74 -20.90 -0.31
N GLY A 261 -20.69 -22.03 -1.02
CA GLY A 261 -20.79 -22.10 -2.48
C GLY A 261 -21.75 -21.05 -3.04
N PHE A 262 -21.19 -19.95 -3.52
CA PHE A 262 -21.98 -18.81 -3.96
C PHE A 262 -22.78 -19.26 -5.16
N ASN A 263 -24.10 -19.36 -4.99
CA ASN A 263 -24.99 -19.67 -6.10
C ASN A 263 -25.61 -18.35 -6.59
N PRO A 264 -25.00 -17.69 -7.60
CA PRO A 264 -25.48 -16.40 -8.10
C PRO A 264 -26.95 -16.52 -8.50
N GLY A 265 -27.76 -15.55 -8.07
CA GLY A 265 -29.20 -15.52 -8.37
C GLY A 265 -30.07 -16.41 -7.49
N SER A 266 -29.50 -17.08 -6.49
CA SER A 266 -30.27 -17.72 -5.41
C SER A 266 -31.17 -16.69 -4.70
N TYR A 267 -32.22 -17.17 -4.04
CA TYR A 267 -33.09 -16.27 -3.27
C TYR A 267 -32.33 -15.57 -2.13
N GLU A 268 -31.39 -16.29 -1.50
CA GLU A 268 -30.45 -15.72 -0.51
C GLU A 268 -29.64 -14.56 -1.10
N ASP A 269 -29.05 -14.72 -2.28
CA ASP A 269 -28.31 -13.66 -2.97
C ASP A 269 -29.19 -12.42 -3.21
N LYS A 270 -30.46 -12.60 -3.57
CA LYS A 270 -31.41 -11.50 -3.74
C LYS A 270 -31.74 -10.78 -2.42
N LEU A 271 -31.90 -11.52 -1.32
CA LEU A 271 -32.14 -10.93 0.00
C LEU A 271 -30.93 -10.11 0.46
N LEU A 272 -29.73 -10.68 0.38
CA LEU A 272 -28.49 -9.99 0.75
C LEU A 272 -28.22 -8.78 -0.15
N GLY A 273 -28.55 -8.87 -1.45
CA GLY A 273 -28.51 -7.73 -2.37
C GLY A 273 -29.45 -6.59 -1.94
N ARG A 274 -30.69 -6.89 -1.55
CA ARG A 274 -31.63 -5.88 -1.02
C ARG A 274 -31.15 -5.23 0.27
N LEU A 275 -30.54 -6.02 1.16
CA LEU A 275 -29.98 -5.53 2.41
C LEU A 275 -28.79 -4.59 2.16
N ASN A 276 -27.83 -5.01 1.31
CA ASN A 276 -26.72 -4.17 0.88
C ASN A 276 -27.22 -2.84 0.28
N ARG A 277 -28.19 -2.90 -0.64
CA ARG A 277 -28.80 -1.69 -1.22
C ARG A 277 -29.40 -0.79 -0.15
N SER A 278 -30.19 -1.34 0.77
CA SER A 278 -30.84 -0.56 1.84
C SER A 278 -29.80 0.16 2.71
N ILE A 279 -28.76 -0.55 3.15
CA ILE A 279 -27.67 0.05 3.94
C ILE A 279 -27.01 1.18 3.18
N ILE A 280 -26.71 1.00 1.88
CA ILE A 280 -26.07 2.05 1.08
C ILE A 280 -27.00 3.25 0.92
N MET A 281 -28.28 3.04 0.63
CA MET A 281 -29.24 4.13 0.40
C MET A 281 -29.54 4.92 1.68
N GLU A 282 -29.68 4.24 2.82
CA GLU A 282 -30.06 4.85 4.10
C GLU A 282 -28.90 5.40 4.93
N SER A 283 -27.67 5.19 4.46
CA SER A 283 -26.47 5.73 5.10
C SER A 283 -26.01 7.04 4.48
N GLY A 284 -25.25 7.82 5.24
CA GLY A 284 -24.60 9.07 4.81
C GLY A 284 -23.41 8.89 3.87
N LEU A 285 -23.21 7.68 3.32
CA LEU A 285 -22.06 7.36 2.48
C LEU A 285 -22.08 8.19 1.21
N ARG A 286 -20.92 8.75 0.86
CA ARG A 286 -20.66 9.48 -0.39
C ARG A 286 -19.81 8.66 -1.36
N VAL A 287 -18.79 8.01 -0.83
CA VAL A 287 -17.90 7.13 -1.60
C VAL A 287 -17.99 5.71 -1.04
N VAL A 288 -18.30 4.75 -1.90
CA VAL A 288 -18.40 3.33 -1.57
C VAL A 288 -17.28 2.58 -2.29
N VAL A 289 -16.34 2.05 -1.52
CA VAL A 289 -15.19 1.29 -2.01
C VAL A 289 -15.56 -0.19 -2.11
N LEU A 290 -15.48 -0.76 -3.30
CA LEU A 290 -15.83 -2.15 -3.60
C LEU A 290 -14.55 -2.99 -3.65
N CYS A 291 -14.19 -3.61 -2.52
CA CYS A 291 -12.98 -4.38 -2.34
C CYS A 291 -13.13 -5.82 -2.87
N GLY A 292 -12.56 -6.05 -4.06
CA GLY A 292 -12.56 -7.34 -4.75
C GLY A 292 -13.72 -7.52 -5.74
N LEU A 293 -13.55 -8.47 -6.67
CA LEU A 293 -14.51 -8.71 -7.77
C LEU A 293 -15.90 -9.14 -7.26
N ARG A 294 -15.95 -9.89 -6.16
CA ARG A 294 -17.22 -10.31 -5.56
C ARG A 294 -18.02 -9.12 -5.04
N ALA A 295 -17.38 -8.20 -4.31
CA ALA A 295 -18.03 -6.97 -3.86
C ALA A 295 -18.59 -6.15 -5.01
N GLN A 296 -17.82 -6.02 -6.09
CA GLN A 296 -18.26 -5.33 -7.31
C GLN A 296 -19.49 -5.99 -7.92
N THR A 297 -19.42 -7.31 -8.14
CA THR A 297 -20.49 -8.03 -8.83
C THR A 297 -21.79 -8.05 -8.02
N ASP A 298 -21.70 -8.27 -6.70
CA ASP A 298 -22.87 -8.37 -5.83
C ASP A 298 -23.58 -7.01 -5.72
N ILE A 299 -22.83 -5.91 -5.59
CA ILE A 299 -23.40 -4.57 -5.52
C ILE A 299 -23.98 -4.13 -6.87
N GLN A 300 -23.32 -4.42 -7.99
CA GLN A 300 -23.90 -4.17 -9.31
C GLN A 300 -25.25 -4.87 -9.47
N ARG A 301 -25.35 -6.16 -9.11
CA ARG A 301 -26.62 -6.89 -9.16
C ARG A 301 -27.69 -6.26 -8.25
N ALA A 302 -27.31 -5.78 -7.08
CA ALA A 302 -28.24 -5.14 -6.14
C ALA A 302 -28.90 -3.86 -6.70
N PHE A 303 -28.21 -3.13 -7.59
CA PHE A 303 -28.69 -1.88 -8.17
C PHE A 303 -29.17 -1.99 -9.63
N ASN A 304 -28.90 -3.09 -10.33
CA ASN A 304 -29.28 -3.29 -11.74
C ASN A 304 -30.76 -3.69 -11.94
N HIS A 305 -31.65 -3.39 -10.99
CA HIS A 305 -33.07 -3.76 -11.11
C HIS A 305 -33.85 -2.67 -11.88
N PRO A 306 -34.48 -2.97 -13.02
CA PRO A 306 -35.01 -1.97 -13.98
C PRO A 306 -36.21 -1.14 -13.46
N LEU A 307 -36.79 -1.51 -12.32
CA LEU A 307 -37.94 -0.82 -11.72
C LEU A 307 -37.56 0.15 -10.58
N GLN A 308 -36.27 0.48 -10.42
CA GLN A 308 -35.81 1.28 -9.30
C GLN A 308 -35.48 2.72 -9.70
N GLU A 309 -35.80 3.66 -8.81
CA GLU A 309 -35.55 5.11 -9.00
C GLU A 309 -34.06 5.48 -9.02
N HIS A 310 -33.20 4.63 -8.42
CA HIS A 310 -31.75 4.84 -8.36
C HIS A 310 -31.05 3.77 -9.19
N GLN A 311 -30.29 4.20 -10.19
CA GLN A 311 -29.53 3.33 -11.09
C GLN A 311 -28.04 3.67 -11.02
N LEU A 312 -27.19 2.67 -11.24
CA LEU A 312 -25.76 2.86 -11.46
C LEU A 312 -25.50 3.16 -12.94
N SER A 313 -24.78 4.24 -13.25
CA SER A 313 -24.51 4.65 -14.63
C SER A 313 -23.31 3.95 -15.30
N GLY A 314 -22.53 3.16 -14.56
CA GLY A 314 -21.24 2.58 -15.02
C GLY A 314 -21.29 1.11 -15.47
N PRO A 315 -20.12 0.46 -15.68
CA PRO A 315 -18.79 0.94 -15.30
C PRO A 315 -18.26 2.04 -16.21
N HIS A 316 -17.63 3.04 -15.60
CA HIS A 316 -16.84 4.08 -16.28
C HIS A 316 -15.36 3.91 -15.95
N HIS A 317 -14.49 4.40 -16.83
CA HIS A 317 -13.05 4.31 -16.65
C HIS A 317 -12.47 5.64 -16.14
N LEU A 318 -12.13 5.67 -14.85
CA LEU A 318 -11.43 6.78 -14.23
C LEU A 318 -9.92 6.57 -14.33
N ILE A 319 -9.22 7.49 -14.98
CA ILE A 319 -7.76 7.44 -15.10
C ILE A 319 -7.14 8.21 -13.94
N LEU A 320 -6.45 7.50 -13.04
CA LEU A 320 -5.68 8.07 -11.94
C LEU A 320 -4.20 7.79 -12.18
N GLY A 321 -3.47 8.85 -12.55
CA GLY A 321 -2.05 8.73 -12.88
C GLY A 321 -1.87 7.87 -14.13
N ASN A 322 -1.28 6.67 -13.96
CA ASN A 322 -1.11 5.69 -15.04
C ASN A 322 -1.95 4.42 -14.83
N GLN A 323 -2.99 4.50 -13.99
CA GLN A 323 -3.89 3.39 -13.71
C GLN A 323 -5.32 3.72 -14.11
N ILE A 324 -6.02 2.70 -14.59
CA ILE A 324 -7.45 2.76 -14.91
C ILE A 324 -8.20 2.12 -13.75
N HIS A 325 -9.18 2.84 -13.22
CA HIS A 325 -10.06 2.39 -12.16
C HIS A 325 -11.49 2.36 -12.68
N GLU A 326 -12.22 1.30 -12.37
CA GLU A 326 -13.64 1.24 -12.68
C GLU A 326 -14.44 1.98 -11.61
N VAL A 327 -15.35 2.84 -12.05
CA VAL A 327 -16.23 3.61 -11.17
C VAL A 327 -17.68 3.55 -11.64
N TRP A 328 -18.61 3.70 -10.71
CA TRP A 328 -20.04 3.84 -11.01
C TRP A 328 -20.58 5.03 -10.24
N PHE A 329 -21.48 5.79 -10.87
CA PHE A 329 -22.21 6.86 -10.20
C PHE A 329 -23.61 6.36 -9.89
N LEU A 330 -24.03 6.50 -8.63
CA LEU A 330 -25.43 6.43 -8.28
C LEU A 330 -26.07 7.75 -8.67
N ILE A 331 -26.98 7.70 -9.62
CA ILE A 331 -27.68 8.88 -10.10
C ILE A 331 -29.12 8.87 -9.60
N SER A 332 -29.63 10.05 -9.27
CA SER A 332 -31.05 10.30 -9.07
C SER A 332 -31.54 11.43 -9.96
N GLY A 333 -32.83 11.35 -10.32
CA GLY A 333 -33.48 12.26 -11.24
C GLY A 333 -34.27 11.50 -12.31
N GLN A 334 -35.43 12.04 -12.69
CA GLN A 334 -36.19 11.51 -13.82
C GLN A 334 -35.50 11.89 -15.13
N ALA A 335 -35.72 11.10 -16.20
CA ALA A 335 -35.08 11.25 -17.51
C ALA A 335 -35.22 12.65 -18.17
N ALA A 336 -36.16 13.48 -17.69
CA ALA A 336 -36.37 14.85 -18.16
C ALA A 336 -35.61 15.94 -17.35
N SER A 337 -34.98 15.58 -16.23
CA SER A 337 -34.25 16.49 -15.33
C SER A 337 -32.75 16.19 -15.33
N ARG A 338 -31.91 17.19 -15.00
CA ARG A 338 -30.47 16.99 -14.83
C ARG A 338 -30.21 15.90 -13.79
N GLN A 339 -29.48 14.86 -14.18
CA GLN A 339 -29.12 13.76 -13.30
C GLN A 339 -28.12 14.27 -12.25
N THR A 340 -28.46 14.05 -10.98
CA THR A 340 -27.57 14.37 -9.87
C THR A 340 -26.88 13.11 -9.38
N ILE A 341 -25.57 13.18 -9.17
CA ILE A 341 -24.74 12.13 -8.57
C ILE A 341 -24.96 12.13 -7.06
N GLU A 342 -25.57 11.07 -6.54
CA GLU A 342 -25.77 10.89 -5.09
C GLU A 342 -24.56 10.27 -4.42
N LYS A 343 -23.98 9.24 -5.04
CA LYS A 343 -22.88 8.43 -4.48
C LYS A 343 -21.93 7.98 -5.58
N LEU A 344 -20.65 7.88 -5.24
CA LEU A 344 -19.61 7.31 -6.09
C LEU A 344 -19.25 5.92 -5.60
N PHE A 345 -19.27 4.93 -6.49
CA PHE A 345 -18.69 3.61 -6.26
C PHE A 345 -17.36 3.50 -6.99
N ILE A 346 -16.36 2.91 -6.34
CA ILE A 346 -15.05 2.68 -6.96
C ILE A 346 -14.58 1.25 -6.72
N ALA A 347 -14.16 0.60 -7.81
CA ALA A 347 -13.51 -0.70 -7.78
C ALA A 347 -12.16 -0.58 -7.06
N CYS A 348 -11.94 -1.46 -6.09
CA CYS A 348 -10.72 -1.51 -5.32
C CYS A 348 -10.21 -2.95 -5.25
N PRO A 349 -8.90 -3.19 -5.44
CA PRO A 349 -8.32 -4.48 -5.11
C PRO A 349 -8.60 -4.83 -3.64
N GLU A 350 -8.79 -6.10 -3.34
CA GLU A 350 -9.02 -6.50 -1.96
C GLU A 350 -7.73 -6.28 -1.14
N PRO A 351 -7.79 -5.55 -0.02
CA PRO A 351 -6.61 -5.27 0.78
C PRO A 351 -6.29 -6.54 1.58
N ILE A 352 -5.70 -7.56 0.96
CA ILE A 352 -5.32 -8.80 1.65
C ILE A 352 -3.87 -8.71 2.12
N ILE A 353 -3.66 -8.93 3.43
CA ILE A 353 -2.36 -8.84 4.11
C ILE A 353 -1.24 -9.61 3.42
N THR A 354 -1.54 -10.81 2.89
CA THR A 354 -0.57 -11.68 2.24
C THR A 354 -0.25 -11.28 0.79
N SER A 355 -1.13 -10.52 0.14
CA SER A 355 -0.96 -10.05 -1.24
C SER A 355 -0.07 -8.82 -1.34
N TYR A 356 0.06 -8.04 -0.25
CA TYR A 356 0.74 -6.74 -0.28
C TYR A 356 2.20 -6.80 -0.73
N LEU A 357 2.93 -7.87 -0.38
CA LEU A 357 4.37 -7.94 -0.61
C LEU A 357 4.79 -8.26 -2.05
N LYS A 358 3.84 -8.50 -2.98
CA LYS A 358 4.16 -9.10 -4.29
C LYS A 358 3.93 -8.19 -5.48
N ASP A 359 3.01 -7.22 -5.38
CA ASP A 359 2.59 -6.41 -6.54
C ASP A 359 2.52 -4.91 -6.22
N ALA A 360 3.51 -4.16 -6.70
CA ALA A 360 3.57 -2.72 -6.56
C ALA A 360 2.39 -2.02 -7.27
N SER A 361 1.86 -2.59 -8.37
CA SER A 361 0.74 -2.00 -9.09
C SER A 361 -0.55 -2.03 -8.26
N LEU A 362 -0.77 -3.12 -7.52
CA LEU A 362 -1.90 -3.25 -6.61
C LEU A 362 -1.78 -2.26 -5.44
N MET A 363 -0.57 -1.99 -4.94
CA MET A 363 -0.38 -1.02 -3.85
C MET A 363 -0.62 0.41 -4.32
N ARG A 364 -0.18 0.74 -5.54
CA ARG A 364 -0.51 2.02 -6.17
C ARG A 364 -2.02 2.17 -6.35
N SER A 365 -2.70 1.10 -6.77
CA SER A 365 -4.16 1.11 -6.94
C SER A 365 -4.88 1.37 -5.63
N LEU A 366 -4.50 0.69 -4.54
CA LEU A 366 -5.01 0.97 -3.19
C LEU A 366 -4.75 2.43 -2.79
N ARG A 367 -3.52 2.92 -2.96
CA ARG A 367 -3.17 4.31 -2.67
C ARG A 367 -4.03 5.28 -3.46
N ASP A 368 -4.22 5.07 -4.75
CA ASP A 368 -4.92 5.99 -5.64
C ASP A 368 -6.42 6.00 -5.33
N VAL A 369 -7.02 4.84 -5.06
CA VAL A 369 -8.41 4.73 -4.59
C VAL A 369 -8.60 5.47 -3.27
N PHE A 370 -7.78 5.20 -2.25
CA PHE A 370 -7.95 5.84 -0.94
C PHE A 370 -7.50 7.31 -0.93
N GLY A 371 -6.62 7.72 -1.84
CA GLY A 371 -6.29 9.13 -2.11
C GLY A 371 -7.47 9.89 -2.68
N LEU A 372 -8.20 9.28 -3.64
CA LEU A 372 -9.46 9.81 -4.14
C LEU A 372 -10.53 9.88 -3.03
N VAL A 373 -10.72 8.79 -2.28
CA VAL A 373 -11.69 8.74 -1.16
C VAL A 373 -11.42 9.85 -0.14
N SER A 374 -10.17 9.99 0.31
CA SER A 374 -9.71 11.04 1.23
C SER A 374 -10.00 12.44 0.69
N THR A 375 -9.80 12.63 -0.62
CA THR A 375 -10.02 13.91 -1.31
C THR A 375 -11.50 14.28 -1.41
N LEU A 376 -12.37 13.32 -1.74
CA LEU A 376 -13.80 13.55 -1.96
C LEU A 376 -14.61 13.60 -0.68
N THR A 377 -14.17 12.88 0.35
CA THR A 377 -14.85 12.86 1.66
C THR A 377 -14.26 13.85 2.65
N GLU A 378 -13.08 14.42 2.35
CA GLU A 378 -12.29 15.29 3.23
C GLU A 378 -11.84 14.62 4.54
N VAL A 379 -12.09 13.31 4.68
CA VAL A 379 -11.57 12.49 5.76
C VAL A 379 -10.08 12.27 5.53
N LYS A 380 -9.28 12.54 6.54
CA LYS A 380 -7.82 12.40 6.44
C LYS A 380 -7.42 10.92 6.54
N LEU A 381 -7.16 10.31 5.40
CA LEU A 381 -6.66 8.92 5.32
C LEU A 381 -5.16 8.87 5.04
N ARG A 382 -4.47 7.89 5.62
CA ARG A 382 -3.09 7.53 5.23
C ARG A 382 -3.09 6.62 4.01
N SER A 383 -3.47 7.15 2.84
CA SER A 383 -3.56 6.37 1.59
C SER A 383 -2.25 5.68 1.17
N ASN A 384 -1.10 6.22 1.58
CA ASN A 384 0.23 5.64 1.31
C ASN A 384 0.62 4.52 2.28
N CYS A 385 -0.23 4.11 3.22
CA CYS A 385 0.16 3.16 4.24
C CYS A 385 0.69 1.86 3.61
N TRP A 386 -0.03 1.24 2.68
CA TRP A 386 0.41 -0.05 2.11
C TRP A 386 1.69 0.05 1.28
N THR A 387 1.86 1.12 0.49
CA THR A 387 3.11 1.34 -0.27
C THR A 387 4.29 1.50 0.68
N ASN A 388 4.12 2.24 1.79
CA ASN A 388 5.13 2.39 2.83
C ASN A 388 5.43 1.05 3.51
N HIS A 389 4.42 0.27 3.91
CA HIS A 389 4.62 -1.06 4.53
C HIS A 389 5.43 -1.99 3.63
N CYS A 390 5.08 -2.04 2.34
CA CYS A 390 5.78 -2.88 1.37
C CYS A 390 7.23 -2.42 1.19
N PHE A 391 7.45 -1.11 1.12
CA PHE A 391 8.79 -0.53 1.09
C PHE A 391 9.61 -0.93 2.33
N HIS A 392 9.06 -0.77 3.53
CA HIS A 392 9.77 -1.11 4.75
C HIS A 392 10.07 -2.60 4.84
N ALA A 393 9.11 -3.46 4.51
CA ALA A 393 9.31 -4.90 4.43
C ALA A 393 10.43 -5.27 3.44
N ALA A 394 10.40 -4.68 2.24
CA ALA A 394 11.41 -4.91 1.20
C ALA A 394 12.79 -4.43 1.63
N LEU A 395 12.90 -3.23 2.21
CA LEU A 395 14.16 -2.67 2.69
C LEU A 395 14.78 -3.54 3.79
N VAL A 396 13.94 -3.97 4.74
CA VAL A 396 14.33 -4.82 5.86
C VAL A 396 14.80 -6.19 5.38
N ALA A 397 14.08 -6.81 4.45
CA ALA A 397 14.50 -8.07 3.82
C ALA A 397 15.83 -7.91 3.06
N GLN A 398 15.98 -6.82 2.29
CA GLN A 398 17.21 -6.54 1.55
C GLN A 398 18.43 -6.38 2.48
N LEU A 399 18.30 -5.58 3.53
CA LEU A 399 19.35 -5.40 4.54
C LEU A 399 19.74 -6.73 5.20
N TYR A 400 18.77 -7.60 5.45
CA TYR A 400 19.02 -8.94 5.98
C TYR A 400 19.81 -9.80 5.00
N PHE A 401 19.42 -9.81 3.71
CA PHE A 401 20.10 -10.60 2.68
C PHE A 401 21.52 -10.13 2.41
N GLU A 402 21.76 -8.81 2.36
CA GLU A 402 23.11 -8.26 2.23
C GLU A 402 24.00 -8.68 3.41
N LYS A 403 23.47 -8.60 4.64
CA LYS A 403 24.24 -8.90 5.85
C LYS A 403 24.52 -10.39 6.04
N ARG A 404 23.56 -11.28 5.77
CA ARG A 404 23.67 -12.71 6.09
C ARG A 404 23.97 -13.60 4.89
N GLN A 405 23.47 -13.25 3.71
CA GLN A 405 23.56 -14.09 2.51
C GLN A 405 24.56 -13.54 1.49
N ARG A 406 25.29 -12.46 1.83
CA ARG A 406 26.20 -11.75 0.93
C ARG A 406 25.51 -11.36 -0.39
N ALA A 407 24.22 -11.04 -0.32
CA ALA A 407 23.52 -10.53 -1.49
C ALA A 407 24.18 -9.24 -1.97
N VAL A 408 24.15 -9.01 -3.28
CA VAL A 408 24.65 -7.79 -3.88
C VAL A 408 23.78 -6.62 -3.39
N PRO A 409 24.38 -5.51 -2.95
CA PRO A 409 23.65 -4.30 -2.64
C PRO A 409 22.70 -3.85 -3.75
N LEU A 410 21.65 -3.12 -3.37
CA LEU A 410 20.88 -2.41 -4.36
C LEU A 410 21.79 -1.44 -5.11
N THR A 411 21.50 -1.32 -6.40
CA THR A 411 22.12 -0.40 -7.33
C THR A 411 21.01 0.31 -8.09
N THR A 412 21.33 1.44 -8.72
CA THR A 412 20.37 2.18 -9.55
C THR A 412 19.67 1.26 -10.57
N THR A 413 20.37 0.27 -11.14
CA THR A 413 19.81 -0.68 -12.14
C THR A 413 19.03 -1.86 -11.55
N SER A 414 19.36 -2.28 -10.32
CA SER A 414 18.69 -3.40 -9.64
C SER A 414 17.51 -2.97 -8.76
N LEU A 415 17.33 -1.67 -8.57
CA LEU A 415 16.27 -1.09 -7.74
C LEU A 415 14.87 -1.44 -8.27
N GLY A 416 14.09 -2.16 -7.45
CA GLY A 416 12.72 -2.56 -7.76
C GLY A 416 11.72 -1.40 -7.73
N ALA A 417 10.53 -1.62 -8.30
CA ALA A 417 9.47 -0.60 -8.42
C ALA A 417 9.05 -0.01 -7.07
N VAL A 418 8.95 -0.83 -6.01
CA VAL A 418 8.54 -0.39 -4.66
C VAL A 418 9.49 0.69 -4.11
N PHE A 419 10.81 0.49 -4.24
CA PHE A 419 11.80 1.47 -3.78
C PHE A 419 11.79 2.72 -4.63
N ARG A 420 11.66 2.56 -5.96
CA ARG A 420 11.60 3.69 -6.90
C ARG A 420 10.41 4.57 -6.64
N ASP A 421 9.23 3.99 -6.44
CA ASP A 421 8.04 4.75 -6.09
C ASP A 421 8.26 5.51 -4.80
N TRP A 422 8.71 4.81 -3.75
CA TRP A 422 8.94 5.45 -2.46
C TRP A 422 9.93 6.62 -2.55
N LEU A 423 11.04 6.46 -3.28
CA LEU A 423 12.02 7.53 -3.53
C LEU A 423 11.44 8.68 -4.37
N TYR A 424 10.66 8.36 -5.41
CA TYR A 424 9.98 9.36 -6.24
C TYR A 424 9.03 10.23 -5.41
N TYR A 425 8.25 9.62 -4.52
CA TYR A 425 7.40 10.33 -3.55
C TYR A 425 8.17 11.26 -2.62
N ARG A 426 9.48 11.06 -2.49
CA ARG A 426 10.38 11.83 -1.64
C ARG A 426 11.29 12.77 -2.43
N GLY A 427 11.10 12.90 -3.74
CA GLY A 427 11.76 13.92 -4.57
C GLY A 427 12.88 13.42 -5.48
N PHE A 428 13.23 12.13 -5.42
CA PHE A 428 14.20 11.53 -6.35
C PHE A 428 13.50 11.21 -7.67
N LYS A 429 13.62 12.08 -8.67
CA LYS A 429 12.81 12.04 -9.89
C LYS A 429 13.36 11.07 -10.93
N ASP A 430 14.66 10.91 -11.01
CA ASP A 430 15.33 10.14 -12.06
C ASP A 430 16.48 9.25 -11.53
N ASP A 431 17.12 8.53 -12.46
CA ASP A 431 18.25 7.67 -12.13
C ASP A 431 19.51 8.46 -11.74
N ALA A 432 19.61 9.75 -12.11
CA ALA A 432 20.75 10.58 -11.73
C ALA A 432 20.68 10.92 -10.24
N ASP A 433 19.50 11.29 -9.72
CA ASP A 433 19.27 11.50 -8.29
C ASP A 433 19.56 10.24 -7.47
N ILE A 434 19.13 9.07 -7.97
CA ILE A 434 19.35 7.78 -7.30
C ILE A 434 20.83 7.39 -7.33
N LEU A 435 21.52 7.66 -8.44
CA LEU A 435 22.96 7.41 -8.56
C LEU A 435 23.76 8.36 -7.66
N GLU A 436 23.33 9.61 -7.50
CA GLU A 436 23.91 10.55 -6.54
C GLU A 436 23.75 10.00 -5.11
N LEU A 437 22.55 9.52 -4.74
CA LEU A 437 22.32 8.86 -3.45
C LEU A 437 23.21 7.63 -3.23
N GLU A 438 23.37 6.79 -4.26
CA GLU A 438 24.23 5.60 -4.23
C GLU A 438 25.70 5.98 -4.00
N LYS A 439 26.19 7.02 -4.68
CA LYS A 439 27.57 7.53 -4.52
C LYS A 439 27.80 8.12 -3.13
N THR A 440 26.90 8.97 -2.66
CA THR A 440 27.03 9.66 -1.37
C THR A 440 26.98 8.69 -0.19
N ALA A 441 26.17 7.64 -0.29
CA ALA A 441 26.03 6.64 0.77
C ALA A 441 26.98 5.43 0.62
N GLU A 442 27.83 5.40 -0.41
CA GLU A 442 28.65 4.26 -0.89
C GLU A 442 27.86 3.04 -1.38
N ASN A 443 26.64 2.86 -0.88
CA ASN A 443 25.73 1.77 -1.18
C ASN A 443 24.29 2.31 -1.13
N LEU A 444 23.52 2.06 -2.18
CA LEU A 444 22.15 2.56 -2.30
C LEU A 444 21.22 2.07 -1.19
N THR A 445 21.31 0.81 -0.76
CA THR A 445 20.51 0.28 0.37
C THR A 445 20.76 1.06 1.65
N LYS A 446 22.03 1.42 1.92
CA LYS A 446 22.39 2.29 3.06
C LYS A 446 21.84 3.70 2.87
N GLY A 447 21.95 4.26 1.66
CA GLY A 447 21.42 5.59 1.34
C GLY A 447 19.91 5.68 1.60
N ILE A 448 19.15 4.71 1.10
CA ILE A 448 17.70 4.60 1.34
C ILE A 448 17.40 4.47 2.85
N GLN A 449 18.17 3.66 3.58
CA GLN A 449 18.02 3.53 5.03
C GLN A 449 18.29 4.87 5.76
N ILE A 450 19.27 5.65 5.32
CA ILE A 450 19.57 6.97 5.88
C ILE A 450 18.41 7.94 5.59
N VAL A 451 17.90 8.00 4.35
CA VAL A 451 16.75 8.83 3.99
C VAL A 451 15.53 8.50 4.86
N ARG A 452 15.25 7.20 5.05
CA ARG A 452 14.20 6.75 5.98
C ARG A 452 14.43 7.28 7.40
N ASN A 453 15.65 7.17 7.93
CA ASN A 453 15.94 7.63 9.28
C ASN A 453 15.74 9.14 9.41
N ILE A 454 16.16 9.92 8.41
CA ILE A 454 15.96 11.38 8.36
C ILE A 454 14.47 11.71 8.44
N LEU A 455 13.63 11.04 7.65
CA LEU A 455 12.17 11.22 7.68
C LEU A 455 11.58 10.91 9.06
N SER A 456 11.99 9.81 9.70
CA SER A 456 11.51 9.45 11.03
C SER A 456 11.89 10.50 12.08
N VAL A 457 13.06 11.14 11.93
CA VAL A 457 13.50 12.23 12.80
C VAL A 457 12.67 13.49 12.54
N TRP A 458 12.38 13.81 11.28
CA TRP A 458 11.54 14.96 10.92
C TRP A 458 10.11 14.80 11.41
N ALA A 459 9.51 13.62 11.27
CA ALA A 459 8.18 13.32 11.79
C ALA A 459 8.09 13.56 13.30
N ARG A 460 9.06 13.03 14.07
CA ARG A 460 9.14 13.27 15.53
C ARG A 460 9.37 14.73 15.91
N GLN A 461 9.95 15.53 15.01
CA GLN A 461 10.20 16.95 15.22
C GLN A 461 8.99 17.83 14.83
N GLY A 462 8.04 17.31 14.06
CA GLY A 462 6.87 18.01 13.54
C GLY A 462 5.68 18.06 14.50
N VAL A 463 5.74 18.92 15.52
CA VAL A 463 4.72 19.88 16.02
C VAL A 463 5.43 20.67 17.15
N HIS A 464 5.85 21.91 16.88
CA HIS A 464 6.32 22.89 17.88
C HIS A 464 7.26 22.40 19.00
N ARG A 465 8.46 21.91 18.66
CA ARG A 465 9.51 21.76 19.69
C ARG A 465 10.74 22.60 19.33
N THR A 466 11.11 23.45 20.29
CA THR A 466 12.22 24.41 20.25
C THR A 466 13.53 23.79 19.74
N THR A 467 14.32 24.59 19.02
CA THR A 467 15.66 24.31 18.46
C THR A 467 16.56 23.46 19.36
N ARG A 468 16.53 23.65 20.68
CA ARG A 468 17.32 22.91 21.67
C ARG A 468 17.15 21.38 21.62
N ARG A 469 15.94 20.85 21.35
CA ARG A 469 15.71 19.39 21.27
C ARG A 469 16.14 18.79 19.94
N ARG A 470 16.26 19.60 18.89
CA ARG A 470 16.78 19.17 17.59
C ARG A 470 18.25 18.79 17.72
N ASP A 471 19.02 19.60 18.45
CA ASP A 471 20.44 19.34 18.69
C ASP A 471 20.67 18.08 19.53
N ASP A 472 19.83 17.81 20.53
CA ASP A 472 19.96 16.62 21.36
C ASP A 472 19.58 15.32 20.62
N ALA A 473 18.57 15.37 19.73
CA ALA A 473 18.24 14.24 18.85
C ALA A 473 19.38 13.96 17.85
N VAL A 474 19.93 15.01 17.25
CA VAL A 474 21.09 14.90 16.35
C VAL A 474 22.32 14.38 17.09
N ARG A 475 22.55 14.79 18.35
CA ARG A 475 23.63 14.24 19.20
C ARG A 475 23.40 12.79 19.59
N ALA A 476 22.16 12.38 19.85
CA ALA A 476 21.83 10.98 20.12
C ALA A 476 22.02 10.09 18.88
N ASP A 477 21.70 10.59 17.69
CA ASP A 477 21.99 9.88 16.43
C ASP A 477 23.48 9.86 16.09
N LYS A 478 24.23 10.94 16.34
CA LYS A 478 25.71 10.94 16.23
C LYS A 478 26.33 9.78 17.00
N ARG A 479 25.81 9.46 18.19
CA ARG A 479 26.28 8.32 19.01
C ARG A 479 25.90 6.96 18.44
N LYS A 480 24.83 6.86 17.64
CA LYS A 480 24.36 5.61 17.01
C LYS A 480 24.95 5.35 15.62
N VAL A 481 25.21 6.41 14.85
CA VAL A 481 25.67 6.33 13.45
C VAL A 481 27.19 6.08 13.35
N GLY A 482 27.95 6.40 14.39
CA GLY A 482 29.37 6.05 14.47
C GLY A 482 30.22 6.69 13.35
N ALA A 483 31.17 5.93 12.82
CA ALA A 483 32.17 6.38 11.84
C ALA A 483 31.60 6.92 10.50
N ASN A 484 30.29 6.75 10.23
CA ASN A 484 29.64 7.16 8.99
C ASN A 484 28.82 8.46 9.10
N PHE A 485 29.13 9.31 10.09
CA PHE A 485 28.40 10.58 10.27
C PHE A 485 28.51 11.52 9.06
N LYS A 486 29.66 11.52 8.36
CA LYS A 486 29.86 12.32 7.15
C LYS A 486 28.85 11.95 6.05
N ASN A 487 28.77 10.67 5.70
CA ASN A 487 27.82 10.17 4.67
C ASN A 487 26.37 10.48 5.07
N TYR A 488 26.03 10.41 6.36
CA TYR A 488 24.71 10.80 6.85
C TYR A 488 24.40 12.28 6.57
N GLN A 489 25.34 13.19 6.86
CA GLN A 489 25.15 14.62 6.59
C GLN A 489 25.01 14.90 5.10
N GLU A 490 25.86 14.31 4.27
CA GLU A 490 25.81 14.51 2.82
C GLU A 490 24.50 13.98 2.21
N VAL A 491 24.03 12.80 2.66
CA VAL A 491 22.71 12.28 2.25
C VAL A 491 21.58 13.19 2.75
N GLN A 492 21.70 13.75 3.95
CA GLN A 492 20.71 14.69 4.49
C GLN A 492 20.62 15.98 3.68
N GLU A 493 21.76 16.53 3.27
CA GLU A 493 21.83 17.71 2.41
C GLU A 493 21.25 17.44 1.02
N LEU A 494 21.65 16.32 0.40
CA LEU A 494 21.08 15.84 -0.87
C LEU A 494 19.55 15.71 -0.78
N PHE A 495 19.07 15.00 0.24
CA PHE A 495 17.65 14.79 0.43
C PHE A 495 16.89 16.11 0.67
N SER A 496 17.44 17.01 1.49
CA SER A 496 16.81 18.30 1.78
C SER A 496 16.70 19.17 0.52
N ARG A 497 17.74 19.17 -0.32
CA ARG A 497 17.74 19.85 -1.62
C ARG A 497 16.63 19.31 -2.52
N LEU A 498 16.65 18.02 -2.84
CA LEU A 498 15.67 17.38 -3.73
C LEU A 498 14.23 17.50 -3.20
N TYR A 499 14.04 17.37 -1.89
CA TYR A 499 12.73 17.51 -1.27
C TYR A 499 12.20 18.95 -1.35
N SER A 500 13.06 19.96 -1.15
CA SER A 500 12.69 21.38 -1.28
C SER A 500 12.29 21.75 -2.72
N GLU A 501 13.08 21.33 -3.71
CA GLU A 501 12.78 21.48 -5.13
C GLU A 501 11.41 20.86 -5.50
N ARG A 502 11.10 19.69 -4.92
CA ARG A 502 9.78 19.05 -5.07
C ARG A 502 8.66 19.90 -4.48
N LEU A 503 8.81 20.39 -3.24
CA LEU A 503 7.78 21.21 -2.60
C LEU A 503 7.52 22.49 -3.39
N ASP A 504 8.56 23.14 -3.91
CA ASP A 504 8.40 24.36 -4.70
C ASP A 504 7.78 24.08 -6.08
N SER A 505 8.07 22.91 -6.68
CA SER A 505 7.37 22.43 -7.88
C SER A 505 5.87 22.22 -7.62
N ILE A 506 5.50 21.68 -6.45
CA ILE A 506 4.08 21.50 -6.08
C ILE A 506 3.41 22.88 -5.88
N LYS A 507 4.05 23.79 -5.15
CA LYS A 507 3.54 25.16 -4.91
C LYS A 507 3.36 25.94 -6.21
N SER A 508 4.33 25.87 -7.14
CA SER A 508 4.25 26.59 -8.41
C SER A 508 3.09 26.08 -9.25
N LEU A 509 2.92 24.76 -9.33
CA LEU A 509 1.77 24.17 -10.01
C LEU A 509 0.45 24.60 -9.34
N THR A 510 0.37 24.69 -8.01
CA THR A 510 -0.87 25.16 -7.35
C THR A 510 -1.18 26.61 -7.66
N LYS A 511 -0.16 27.47 -7.80
CA LYS A 511 -0.33 28.89 -8.13
C LYS A 511 -0.82 29.10 -9.57
N THR A 512 -0.21 28.43 -10.55
CA THR A 512 -0.58 28.58 -11.97
C THR A 512 -2.04 28.20 -12.23
N LEU A 513 -2.50 27.13 -11.59
CA LEU A 513 -3.87 26.63 -11.71
C LEU A 513 -4.91 27.47 -10.96
N GLY A 514 -4.53 28.11 -9.85
CA GLY A 514 -5.40 29.07 -9.15
C GLY A 514 -5.69 30.31 -10.00
N ASN A 515 -4.72 30.75 -10.80
CA ASN A 515 -4.86 31.92 -11.66
C ASN A 515 -5.67 31.64 -12.94
N SER A 516 -5.59 30.44 -13.51
CA SER A 516 -6.35 30.10 -14.72
C SER A 516 -7.86 30.02 -14.47
N HIS A 517 -8.28 29.71 -13.25
CA HIS A 517 -9.71 29.61 -12.90
C HIS A 517 -10.40 30.98 -12.73
N LEU A 518 -9.63 32.06 -12.63
CA LEU A 518 -10.14 33.44 -12.48
C LEU A 518 -10.27 34.20 -13.81
N ILE A 519 -9.77 33.65 -14.91
CA ILE A 519 -9.76 34.34 -16.23
C ILE A 519 -10.87 33.81 -17.16
N GLY A 520 -11.61 32.77 -16.77
CA GLY A 520 -12.60 32.10 -17.63
C GLY A 520 -14.04 32.63 -17.59
N SER A 521 -14.33 33.80 -17.00
CA SER A 521 -15.72 34.28 -16.84
C SER A 521 -16.00 35.69 -17.41
N ALA A 522 -15.19 36.17 -18.35
CA ALA A 522 -15.54 37.36 -19.13
C ALA A 522 -15.74 36.93 -20.59
N SER A 523 -17.01 36.68 -20.96
CA SER A 523 -17.44 36.70 -22.35
C SER A 523 -17.39 38.15 -22.84
N PRO A 524 -16.68 38.47 -23.94
CA PRO A 524 -16.87 39.73 -24.62
C PRO A 524 -18.12 39.58 -25.49
N ASP A 525 -19.28 39.95 -24.92
CA ASP A 525 -20.51 40.04 -25.70
C ASP A 525 -20.44 41.28 -26.61
N ASP A 526 -21.00 41.09 -27.80
CA ASP A 526 -21.12 42.01 -28.91
C ASP A 526 -21.69 43.39 -28.52
N GLU A 527 -20.94 44.46 -28.80
CA GLU A 527 -21.49 45.82 -28.94
C GLU A 527 -21.37 46.25 -30.41
N GLU A 528 -22.53 46.37 -31.07
CA GLU A 528 -22.68 47.07 -32.35
C GLU A 528 -22.40 48.58 -32.19
N PRO A 529 -21.92 49.26 -33.25
CA PRO A 529 -21.53 50.65 -33.18
C PRO A 529 -22.77 51.57 -33.28
N VAL A 530 -22.97 52.40 -32.25
CA VAL A 530 -23.87 53.57 -32.34
C VAL A 530 -23.02 54.84 -32.33
N GLU A 531 -23.34 55.72 -33.28
CA GLU A 531 -22.67 56.96 -33.61
C GLU A 531 -22.52 57.93 -32.42
N GLN A 532 -21.39 58.65 -32.43
CA GLN A 532 -21.06 59.76 -31.54
C GLN A 532 -22.09 60.91 -31.64
N PRO A 533 -22.12 61.81 -30.65
CA PRO A 533 -21.28 63.00 -30.81
C PRO A 533 -20.52 63.43 -29.54
N GLU A 534 -19.31 63.93 -29.81
CA GLU A 534 -18.57 65.04 -29.20
C GLU A 534 -18.93 65.47 -27.76
N ASN A 535 -17.94 65.42 -26.86
CA ASN A 535 -17.44 66.58 -26.10
C ASN A 535 -16.22 66.22 -25.22
N ASP A 536 -15.13 66.93 -25.50
CA ASP A 536 -14.10 67.55 -24.64
C ASP A 536 -13.60 66.93 -23.32
N ASP A 537 -12.25 66.87 -23.28
CA ASP A 537 -11.31 67.15 -22.19
C ASP A 537 -11.44 66.44 -20.82
N VAL A 538 -10.36 65.75 -20.42
CA VAL A 538 -9.51 66.12 -19.27
C VAL A 538 -8.33 65.12 -19.10
N LEU A 539 -7.16 65.72 -18.86
CA LEU A 539 -5.82 65.19 -18.61
C LEU A 539 -5.61 64.36 -17.33
N LEU A 540 -4.40 63.76 -17.28
CA LEU A 540 -3.58 63.27 -16.14
C LEU A 540 -3.69 61.74 -15.88
N GLY A 541 -2.62 60.97 -15.68
CA GLY A 541 -1.20 61.28 -15.45
C GLY A 541 -0.53 60.03 -14.81
N HIS A 542 0.77 59.88 -15.08
CA HIS A 542 1.71 58.82 -14.67
C HIS A 542 1.61 58.27 -13.22
N ASN A 543 2.02 57.00 -13.00
CA ASN A 543 3.34 56.71 -12.42
C ASN A 543 3.61 55.21 -12.21
N GLU A 544 4.79 54.80 -12.70
CA GLU A 544 5.59 53.65 -12.27
C GLU A 544 6.27 53.95 -10.92
N GLU A 545 6.57 52.91 -10.13
CA GLU A 545 7.80 52.68 -9.33
C GLU A 545 7.51 51.63 -8.24
N SER A 546 8.07 50.43 -8.35
CA SER A 546 9.38 49.98 -7.83
C SER A 546 9.34 49.50 -6.38
N LEU A 547 9.80 48.26 -6.13
CA LEU A 547 10.78 47.92 -5.09
C LEU A 547 11.17 46.44 -5.17
N GLU A 548 12.33 46.18 -5.76
CA GLU A 548 13.18 45.05 -5.42
C GLU A 548 13.83 45.28 -4.04
N LYS A 549 13.99 44.21 -3.25
CA LYS A 549 15.28 43.73 -2.70
C LYS A 549 15.06 42.73 -1.55
N ASP A 550 15.52 41.51 -1.79
CA ASP A 550 16.32 40.72 -0.83
C ASP A 550 17.81 41.11 -1.10
N PRO A 551 18.84 40.85 -0.24
CA PRO A 551 19.07 39.58 0.46
C PRO A 551 19.73 39.64 1.86
N LEU A 552 19.70 38.48 2.54
CA LEU A 552 20.63 37.95 3.55
C LEU A 552 21.92 38.75 3.87
N THR A 553 22.21 38.92 5.17
CA THR A 553 23.44 38.53 5.92
C THR A 553 23.62 39.43 7.17
N SER A 554 24.23 38.87 8.23
CA SER A 554 24.74 39.47 9.51
C SER A 554 23.78 39.37 10.72
N LEU A 555 24.19 39.05 11.96
CA LEU A 555 25.51 39.01 12.60
C LEU A 555 25.47 38.13 13.88
N TRP A 556 26.64 37.65 14.30
CA TRP A 556 26.96 36.97 15.56
C TRP A 556 27.01 37.92 16.80
N LEU A 557 27.03 37.29 17.99
CA LEU A 557 27.46 37.76 19.34
C LEU A 557 26.46 38.55 20.22
N ALA A 558 26.06 37.92 21.34
CA ALA A 558 26.40 38.40 22.69
C ALA A 558 25.93 37.37 23.76
N LEU A 559 26.89 36.85 24.54
CA LEU A 559 26.65 36.32 25.89
C LEU A 559 26.29 37.48 26.84
N PRO A 560 25.64 37.18 27.97
CA PRO A 560 26.43 37.23 29.19
C PRO A 560 26.29 35.98 30.05
N GLU A 561 27.40 35.69 30.72
CA GLU A 561 27.52 34.87 31.91
C GLU A 561 26.65 35.47 33.02
N ASP A 562 26.01 34.60 33.81
CA ASP A 562 25.89 34.81 35.26
C ASP A 562 25.67 33.44 35.91
N ASP A 563 26.59 33.16 36.84
CA ASP A 563 26.53 32.13 37.85
C ASP A 563 25.36 32.42 38.80
N ASP A 564 24.61 31.38 39.18
CA ASP A 564 24.33 31.14 40.59
C ASP A 564 23.71 29.76 40.81
N ALA A 565 24.32 29.05 41.75
CA ALA A 565 23.91 27.76 42.27
C ALA A 565 22.63 27.90 43.11
N HIS A 566 21.74 26.91 43.05
CA HIS A 566 21.32 26.11 44.21
C HIS A 566 20.25 25.05 43.86
N ASP A 567 20.51 23.86 44.41
CA ASP A 567 19.62 22.82 44.91
C ASP A 567 18.78 21.88 44.00
N ILE A 568 19.12 20.61 44.20
CA ILE A 568 18.57 19.33 43.72
C ILE A 568 17.33 18.97 44.56
N PRO A 569 16.31 18.26 44.01
CA PRO A 569 16.24 16.83 44.32
C PRO A 569 16.00 15.91 43.13
N GLN A 570 16.72 14.78 43.20
CA GLN A 570 16.74 13.65 42.29
C GLN A 570 15.39 12.91 42.23
N ARG A 571 15.03 12.42 41.03
CA ARG A 571 14.24 11.20 40.87
C ARG A 571 14.87 10.31 39.81
N GLY A 572 15.63 9.32 40.27
CA GLY A 572 16.14 8.24 39.43
C GLY A 572 15.07 7.20 39.13
N ARG A 573 15.12 6.62 37.93
CA ARG A 573 14.64 5.25 37.67
C ARG A 573 15.66 4.52 36.80
N SER A 574 16.32 3.57 37.47
CA SER A 574 17.22 2.57 36.91
C SER A 574 16.40 1.42 36.31
N TYR A 575 16.59 1.14 35.02
CA TYR A 575 16.22 -0.12 34.39
C TYR A 575 17.50 -0.82 33.94
N GLY A 576 18.06 -1.63 34.84
CA GLY A 576 19.31 -2.34 34.59
C GLY A 576 19.64 -3.38 35.64
N LYS A 577 18.68 -4.20 36.10
CA LYS A 577 18.95 -5.33 37.02
C LYS A 577 18.11 -6.60 36.80
N SER A 578 17.32 -6.71 35.73
CA SER A 578 16.45 -7.89 35.54
C SER A 578 17.10 -9.05 34.77
N ARG A 579 18.32 -8.89 34.23
CA ARG A 579 18.95 -9.91 33.37
C ARG A 579 19.98 -10.80 34.08
N GLU A 580 20.56 -10.36 35.20
CA GLU A 580 21.50 -11.17 35.99
C GLU A 580 20.82 -12.03 37.07
N LYS A 581 19.57 -11.73 37.44
CA LYS A 581 18.83 -12.50 38.46
C LYS A 581 18.24 -13.81 37.92
N LEU A 582 18.04 -13.92 36.59
CA LEU A 582 17.56 -15.13 35.92
C LEU A 582 18.66 -16.15 35.61
N SER A 583 19.93 -15.73 35.54
CA SER A 583 21.07 -16.62 35.27
C SER A 583 21.62 -17.31 36.53
N ARG A 584 21.23 -16.88 37.74
CA ARG A 584 21.63 -17.49 39.02
C ARG A 584 20.60 -18.43 39.63
N MET A 585 19.38 -18.52 39.08
CA MET A 585 18.34 -19.44 39.58
C MET A 585 18.32 -20.81 38.87
N LEU A 586 19.23 -21.04 37.92
CA LEU A 586 19.23 -22.26 37.07
C LEU A 586 20.42 -23.20 37.30
N THR A 587 21.22 -23.01 38.36
CA THR A 587 22.38 -23.88 38.64
C THR A 587 22.35 -24.65 39.96
N ASP A 588 21.31 -24.51 40.79
CA ASP A 588 21.19 -25.29 42.02
C ASP A 588 19.83 -25.99 42.07
N ASN A 589 19.82 -27.27 41.70
CA ASN A 589 19.10 -28.37 42.37
C ASN A 589 19.08 -29.60 41.45
N GLY A 590 20.05 -30.48 41.65
CA GLY A 590 19.99 -31.85 41.16
C GLY A 590 18.99 -32.65 41.98
N VAL A 591 17.91 -33.11 41.35
CA VAL A 591 17.10 -34.25 41.80
C VAL A 591 16.62 -35.00 40.55
N GLU A 592 17.05 -36.26 40.43
CA GLU A 592 16.51 -37.25 39.50
C GLU A 592 15.05 -37.56 39.82
N ILE A 593 14.15 -37.38 38.85
CA ILE A 593 12.90 -38.13 38.78
C ILE A 593 12.66 -38.56 37.32
N LYS A 594 12.81 -39.87 37.09
CA LYS A 594 12.31 -40.57 35.90
C LYS A 594 10.79 -40.64 35.98
N ALA A 595 10.11 -39.96 35.06
CA ALA A 595 8.76 -40.33 34.64
C ALA A 595 8.54 -39.84 33.20
N GLY A 596 8.26 -40.79 32.30
CA GLY A 596 8.05 -40.52 30.90
C GLY A 596 6.75 -39.73 30.65
N LEU A 597 6.88 -38.64 29.90
CA LEU A 597 5.77 -38.03 29.19
C LEU A 597 6.30 -37.56 27.82
N MET A 598 6.06 -38.37 26.79
CA MET A 598 6.29 -37.96 25.40
C MET A 598 5.24 -36.92 25.02
N MET A 599 5.59 -35.63 25.14
CA MET A 599 4.86 -34.55 24.48
C MET A 599 5.48 -34.33 23.11
N GLY A 600 4.85 -34.93 22.09
CA GLY A 600 5.17 -34.68 20.69
C GLY A 600 4.82 -33.23 20.32
N LYS A 601 5.83 -32.40 20.12
CA LYS A 601 5.68 -31.11 19.44
C LYS A 601 5.46 -31.36 17.96
N GLY A 602 4.20 -31.34 17.52
CA GLY A 602 3.83 -31.24 16.11
C GLY A 602 4.01 -29.80 15.65
N ALA A 603 5.14 -29.50 15.01
CA ALA A 603 5.32 -28.27 14.25
C ALA A 603 4.58 -28.41 12.91
N ASN A 604 3.56 -27.59 12.70
CA ASN A 604 2.69 -27.62 11.54
C ASN A 604 3.07 -26.46 10.61
N ASP A 605 4.19 -26.59 9.90
CA ASP A 605 4.73 -25.57 8.99
C ASP A 605 4.49 -25.97 7.53
N ASN A 606 3.39 -25.50 6.94
CA ASN A 606 3.15 -25.60 5.49
C ASN A 606 2.55 -24.34 4.85
N ASN A 607 2.49 -23.21 5.57
CA ASN A 607 1.90 -21.96 5.04
C ASN A 607 2.93 -20.85 4.78
N ASN A 608 4.19 -21.21 4.60
CA ASN A 608 5.26 -20.26 4.38
C ASN A 608 5.25 -19.72 2.93
N GLN A 609 4.34 -18.77 2.68
CA GLN A 609 4.04 -18.23 1.36
C GLN A 609 5.08 -17.22 0.85
N ALA A 610 6.17 -16.92 1.56
CA ALA A 610 7.20 -15.97 1.11
C ALA A 610 8.58 -16.61 0.90
N GLY A 611 8.76 -17.89 1.24
CA GLY A 611 10.09 -18.53 1.28
C GLY A 611 11.01 -17.94 2.36
N LEU A 612 10.44 -17.18 3.30
CA LEU A 612 11.09 -16.62 4.46
C LEU A 612 10.87 -17.61 5.58
N ASP A 613 11.90 -18.19 6.21
CA ASP A 613 11.69 -19.04 7.38
C ASP A 613 10.75 -18.37 8.41
N PRO A 614 10.05 -19.13 9.28
CA PRO A 614 9.07 -18.55 10.19
C PRO A 614 9.59 -17.39 11.04
N ALA A 615 10.90 -17.37 11.37
CA ALA A 615 11.52 -16.27 12.08
C ALA A 615 11.72 -15.03 11.18
N GLN A 616 12.07 -15.22 9.91
CA GLN A 616 12.16 -14.16 8.90
C GLN A 616 10.79 -13.56 8.59
N GLU A 617 9.75 -14.37 8.45
CA GLU A 617 8.38 -13.89 8.22
C GLU A 617 7.87 -13.09 9.43
N THR A 618 8.04 -13.63 10.63
CA THR A 618 7.69 -12.95 11.89
C THR A 618 8.46 -11.63 12.03
N TRP A 619 9.73 -11.60 11.63
CA TRP A 619 10.56 -10.40 11.72
C TRP A 619 10.20 -9.32 10.67
N VAL A 620 9.91 -9.71 9.43
CA VAL A 620 9.40 -8.79 8.40
C VAL A 620 8.05 -8.21 8.84
N ARG A 621 7.14 -9.03 9.36
CA ARG A 621 5.84 -8.59 9.87
C ARG A 621 5.95 -7.66 11.09
N ARG A 622 6.85 -7.94 12.03
CA ARG A 622 7.13 -7.05 13.18
C ARG A 622 7.78 -5.72 12.76
N SER A 623 8.52 -5.72 11.65
CA SER A 623 9.08 -4.51 11.06
C SER A 623 8.03 -3.69 10.30
N VAL A 624 7.08 -4.36 9.64
CA VAL A 624 5.85 -3.77 9.09
C VAL A 624 5.00 -3.14 10.22
N GLN A 625 4.90 -3.81 11.37
CA GLN A 625 4.21 -3.26 12.55
C GLN A 625 4.89 -1.99 13.09
N MET A 626 6.23 -1.90 13.04
CA MET A 626 6.92 -0.66 13.42
C MET A 626 6.70 0.47 12.40
N ALA A 627 6.51 0.14 11.11
CA ALA A 627 6.17 1.11 10.09
C ALA A 627 4.72 1.62 10.20
N LEU A 628 3.78 0.80 10.69
CA LEU A 628 2.40 1.24 11.01
C LEU A 628 2.37 2.40 12.02
N MET A 629 3.40 2.49 12.87
CA MET A 629 3.50 3.47 13.95
C MET A 629 4.31 4.72 13.59
N ASP A 630 4.88 4.82 12.38
CA ASP A 630 5.63 6.02 11.94
C ASP A 630 4.65 7.11 11.46
N GLU A 631 4.62 8.27 12.13
CA GLU A 631 3.74 9.43 11.85
C GLU A 631 4.26 10.33 10.70
N GLU A 632 4.61 9.77 9.55
CA GLU A 632 5.36 10.51 8.50
C GLU A 632 4.50 11.31 7.49
N ASP A 633 3.18 11.11 7.41
CA ASP A 633 2.38 11.58 6.25
C ASP A 633 1.54 12.86 6.48
N LEU A 634 1.84 13.70 7.48
CA LEU A 634 1.08 14.93 7.76
C LEU A 634 1.49 16.18 6.94
N VAL A 635 2.38 16.07 5.94
CA VAL A 635 2.98 17.25 5.25
C VAL A 635 2.14 17.82 4.09
N GLU A 636 0.90 17.35 3.86
CA GLU A 636 -0.08 18.14 3.08
C GLU A 636 -0.69 19.25 3.96
N GLY A 637 0.13 20.25 4.26
CA GLY A 637 -0.32 21.49 4.86
C GLY A 637 -0.79 22.47 3.78
N ASP A 638 -2.05 22.38 3.37
CA ASP A 638 -2.77 23.58 2.92
C ASP A 638 -3.01 24.44 4.18
N SER A 639 -2.03 25.27 4.51
CA SER A 639 -2.16 26.30 5.54
C SER A 639 -3.06 27.43 5.05
N ALA A 640 -4.35 27.14 4.89
CA ALA A 640 -5.39 28.13 4.63
C ALA A 640 -6.69 27.81 5.41
N SER A 641 -6.60 27.22 6.60
CA SER A 641 -7.73 27.27 7.56
C SER A 641 -7.52 28.45 8.51
N LYS A 642 -7.92 29.65 8.07
CA LYS A 642 -8.24 30.74 9.01
C LYS A 642 -9.45 30.29 9.83
N LYS A 643 -9.23 29.66 10.98
CA LYS A 643 -10.28 29.45 11.98
C LYS A 643 -10.67 30.80 12.56
N ASN A 644 -11.66 31.46 11.96
CA ASN A 644 -12.44 32.47 12.66
C ASN A 644 -13.54 31.73 13.45
N CYS A 645 -13.26 31.38 14.70
CA CYS A 645 -14.31 30.98 15.63
C CYS A 645 -15.09 32.24 16.02
N LYS A 646 -16.30 32.38 15.48
CA LYS A 646 -17.29 33.34 15.96
C LYS A 646 -18.10 32.64 17.06
N PHE A 647 -18.11 33.19 18.27
CA PHE A 647 -19.06 32.80 19.30
C PHE A 647 -20.18 33.84 19.36
N LEU A 648 -21.43 33.36 19.45
CA LEU A 648 -22.54 34.17 19.93
C LEU A 648 -22.43 34.24 21.46
N ASP A 649 -22.43 35.44 22.03
CA ASP A 649 -22.80 35.57 23.43
C ASP A 649 -24.33 35.57 23.56
N SER A 650 -24.83 35.49 24.79
CA SER A 650 -26.25 35.45 25.13
C SER A 650 -27.05 36.70 24.72
N SER A 651 -26.42 37.70 24.07
CA SER A 651 -27.05 38.92 23.57
C SER A 651 -27.08 39.03 22.03
N GLY A 652 -26.58 38.02 21.29
CA GLY A 652 -26.82 37.92 19.84
C GLY A 652 -25.99 38.85 18.95
N THR A 653 -24.90 39.46 19.44
CA THR A 653 -24.02 40.32 18.62
C THR A 653 -22.62 39.75 18.43
N PHE A 654 -22.10 39.81 17.19
CA PHE A 654 -20.75 39.32 16.85
C PHE A 654 -19.66 40.32 17.24
N LYS A 655 -18.70 39.91 18.10
CA LYS A 655 -17.49 40.69 18.39
C LYS A 655 -16.21 39.94 17.97
N VAL A 656 -15.26 40.69 17.40
CA VAL A 656 -13.91 40.22 17.02
C VAL A 656 -12.91 40.71 18.07
N LEU A 657 -12.27 39.80 18.80
CA LEU A 657 -11.22 40.12 19.77
C LEU A 657 -9.84 39.95 19.14
N ARG A 658 -9.05 41.03 19.10
CA ARG A 658 -7.60 41.01 18.84
C ARG A 658 -6.87 41.11 20.19
N LEU A 659 -6.19 40.05 20.61
CA LEU A 659 -5.27 40.10 21.74
C LEU A 659 -3.88 40.53 21.25
N LYS A 660 -3.36 41.64 21.79
CA LYS A 660 -1.93 42.01 21.77
C LYS A 660 -1.31 41.54 23.08
N GLY A 661 -0.21 40.80 22.99
CA GLY A 661 0.51 40.26 24.14
C GLY A 661 1.27 41.32 24.94
N ARG A 662 1.45 41.02 26.24
CA ARG A 662 2.64 41.36 27.02
C ARG A 662 3.27 40.06 27.48
#